data_AF-A0A6C0K3F4-F1
#
_entry.id   AF-A0A6C0K3F4-F1
#
_cell.length_a   1.000
_cell.length_b   1.000
_cell.length_c   1.000
_cell.angle_alpha   90.00
_cell.angle_beta   90.00
_cell.angle_gamma   90.00
#
_symmetry.space_group_name_H-M   'P 1'
#
loop_
_entity.id
_entity.type
_entity.pdbx_description
1 polymer ?
#
loop_
_entity_poly.entity_id
_entity_poly.type
_entity_poly.pdbx_seq_one_letter_code
_entity_poly.pdbx_strand_id
1 'polypeptide(L)'
;MQRSGQVKATLFSQKNRDTLRQIVAQDVERRQGIQLTDKQQDRLERTVDHYVEEVYAAQGNQPLPLLNKEVIKASAQDFSKYLQRQNSVAVAPVTAVQTVMTTSQAATIFQDTSQRYETIQTERNEGKTVPPPMPDFRIALDDDGPSPADLYETAKKAREAEAIRLASLSKDAMERMDPGLQARMIADDSFRQGQTQQNRATDLVLTERRSARPEAVPLTAPPDGRELALLAINPGPRVQGDANASSVTTIPPFISPQKSNLPQDYLIRQNNVVEYKEIENNLFVCSADRDWLKNIADNRYSFSVNFDPGNNGQGLFPQVSVQQKFKNISRIELVKAILPIEGLQTLIQKNTDLSNNTDFQVNVLSYPYVTVRIPELENNNYGSDNFIDRSFGVLQYDANWYSDPGTSPSQTDSRGYTALIPKFLKCQKIYSPAPLSTLQRLTIDFLQPSGSQLSLTADTVDISNVRDGSTFARVPYNRGTSQAPEFFVINTNTYFSRFQMAVGDRIRVANFGYSKDASGNGALQEFSTWLNRADGHVIAAIGCYASTDISMNSILPNTVGYANCILIQNQYTDPTTGSTAPYQFGGSSGNIGTSLVTPPSSVTLNTPRRLINLSRQTQLVFRVVTREMDPGAGLRPDNM
;
A
#
# COMPACT_ATOMS: atom_id res chain seq x y z
N MET A 1 -22.37 69.77 -22.95
CA MET A 1 -22.96 68.42 -23.02
C MET A 1 -22.60 67.61 -24.29
N GLN A 2 -22.00 68.17 -25.34
CA GLN A 2 -21.65 67.40 -26.57
C GLN A 2 -20.33 66.58 -26.49
N ARG A 3 -19.41 66.86 -25.57
CA ARG A 3 -18.11 66.15 -25.48
C ARG A 3 -18.16 64.74 -24.87
N SER A 4 -19.15 64.44 -24.02
CA SER A 4 -19.26 63.14 -23.34
C SER A 4 -19.68 61.99 -24.26
N GLY A 5 -20.52 62.26 -25.27
CA GLY A 5 -20.93 61.25 -26.25
C GLY A 5 -19.83 60.84 -27.24
N GLN A 6 -18.91 61.77 -27.54
CA GLN A 6 -17.81 61.52 -28.49
C GLN A 6 -16.74 60.57 -27.94
N VAL A 7 -16.43 60.63 -26.64
CA VAL A 7 -15.43 59.74 -26.01
C VAL A 7 -15.93 58.29 -25.97
N LYS A 8 -17.21 58.08 -25.66
CA LYS A 8 -17.82 56.75 -25.72
C LYS A 8 -17.80 56.20 -27.16
N ALA A 9 -18.26 56.98 -28.14
CA ALA A 9 -18.27 56.54 -29.53
C ALA A 9 -16.87 56.20 -30.08
N THR A 10 -15.83 56.91 -29.62
CA THR A 10 -14.44 56.65 -30.03
C THR A 10 -13.80 55.47 -29.30
N LEU A 11 -14.04 55.30 -27.99
CA LEU A 11 -13.54 54.16 -27.21
C LEU A 11 -14.09 52.83 -27.73
N PHE A 12 -15.39 52.79 -28.01
CA PHE A 12 -16.10 51.60 -28.51
C PHE A 12 -15.98 51.42 -30.03
N SER A 13 -15.22 52.26 -30.73
CA SER A 13 -15.02 52.11 -32.17
C SER A 13 -14.18 50.87 -32.49
N GLN A 14 -14.54 50.16 -33.57
CA GLN A 14 -13.81 48.97 -34.01
C GLN A 14 -12.31 49.26 -34.22
N LYS A 15 -12.00 50.41 -34.83
CA LYS A 15 -10.63 50.86 -35.05
C LYS A 15 -9.83 51.02 -33.75
N ASN A 16 -10.44 51.52 -32.68
CA ASN A 16 -9.77 51.64 -31.38
C ASN A 16 -9.57 50.26 -30.75
N ARG A 17 -10.56 49.36 -30.83
CA ARG A 17 -10.45 47.98 -30.33
C ARG A 17 -9.35 47.18 -31.04
N ASP A 18 -9.27 47.27 -32.36
CA ASP A 18 -8.23 46.61 -33.15
C ASP A 18 -6.84 47.11 -32.76
N THR A 19 -6.71 48.43 -32.53
CA THR A 19 -5.46 49.05 -32.08
C THR A 19 -5.06 48.56 -30.68
N LEU A 20 -6.02 48.49 -29.75
CA LEU A 20 -5.78 47.98 -28.40
C LEU A 20 -5.37 46.50 -28.40
N ARG A 21 -6.05 45.67 -29.21
CA ARG A 21 -5.69 44.25 -29.41
C ARG A 21 -4.27 44.12 -29.94
N GLN A 22 -3.92 44.88 -30.99
CA GLN A 22 -2.59 44.82 -31.59
C GLN A 22 -1.49 45.24 -30.59
N ILE A 23 -1.73 46.29 -29.80
CA ILE A 23 -0.77 46.76 -28.79
C ILE A 23 -0.58 45.71 -27.69
N VAL A 24 -1.67 45.12 -27.17
CA VAL A 24 -1.58 44.10 -26.12
C VAL A 24 -0.93 42.82 -26.67
N ALA A 25 -1.25 42.41 -27.89
CA ALA A 25 -0.61 41.27 -28.55
C ALA A 25 0.91 41.48 -28.66
N GLN A 26 1.34 42.63 -29.19
CA GLN A 26 2.78 42.96 -29.33
C GLN A 26 3.50 43.04 -27.98
N ASP A 27 2.86 43.58 -26.93
CA ASP A 27 3.46 43.63 -25.59
C ASP A 27 3.63 42.23 -24.99
N VAL A 28 2.64 41.35 -25.17
CA VAL A 28 2.69 39.97 -24.66
C VAL A 28 3.72 39.13 -25.43
N GLU A 29 3.76 39.23 -26.76
CA GLU A 29 4.74 38.54 -27.59
C GLU A 29 6.17 38.98 -27.28
N ARG A 30 6.38 40.29 -27.03
CA ARG A 30 7.68 40.83 -26.62
C ARG A 30 8.13 40.29 -25.26
N ARG A 31 7.21 40.11 -24.30
CA ARG A 31 7.53 39.63 -22.95
C ARG A 31 7.76 38.14 -22.88
N GLN A 32 7.06 37.36 -23.70
CA GLN A 32 7.11 35.89 -23.68
C GLN A 32 8.06 35.31 -24.75
N GLY A 33 8.44 36.08 -25.77
CA GLY A 33 9.32 35.63 -26.85
C GLY A 33 8.68 34.61 -27.81
N ILE A 34 7.35 34.50 -27.80
CA ILE A 34 6.57 33.50 -28.56
C ILE A 34 5.45 34.23 -29.31
N GLN A 35 5.19 33.86 -30.57
CA GLN A 35 4.05 34.37 -31.35
C GLN A 35 2.72 33.78 -30.86
N LEU A 36 1.67 34.60 -30.77
CA LEU A 36 0.36 34.16 -30.30
C LEU A 36 -0.36 33.31 -31.34
N THR A 37 -0.83 32.13 -30.93
CA THR A 37 -1.67 31.25 -31.76
C THR A 37 -3.07 31.83 -32.01
N ASP A 38 -3.75 31.43 -33.09
CA ASP A 38 -5.09 31.94 -33.44
C ASP A 38 -6.10 31.85 -32.28
N LYS A 39 -6.08 30.73 -31.54
CA LYS A 39 -6.93 30.54 -30.34
C LYS A 39 -6.61 31.52 -29.21
N GLN A 40 -5.34 31.86 -29.03
CA GLN A 40 -4.90 32.85 -28.04
C GLN A 40 -5.27 34.27 -28.49
N GLN A 41 -5.23 34.55 -29.79
CA GLN A 41 -5.65 35.83 -30.34
C GLN A 41 -7.17 36.05 -30.21
N ASP A 42 -7.98 35.03 -30.46
CA ASP A 42 -9.45 35.08 -30.25
C ASP A 42 -9.79 35.30 -28.77
N ARG A 43 -9.02 34.69 -27.86
CA ARG A 43 -9.20 34.89 -26.42
C ARG A 43 -8.82 36.30 -26.01
N LEU A 44 -7.71 36.83 -26.54
CA LEU A 44 -7.27 38.19 -26.29
C LEU A 44 -8.33 39.21 -26.73
N GLU A 45 -8.95 38.99 -27.89
CA GLU A 45 -10.04 39.83 -28.39
C GLU A 45 -11.20 39.91 -27.38
N ARG A 46 -11.67 38.76 -26.88
CA ARG A 46 -12.74 38.72 -25.87
C ARG A 46 -12.33 39.39 -24.55
N THR A 47 -11.07 39.24 -24.13
CA THR A 47 -10.55 39.88 -22.93
C THR A 47 -10.51 41.40 -23.07
N VAL A 48 -10.06 41.91 -24.22
CA VAL A 48 -10.06 43.35 -24.51
C VAL A 48 -11.48 43.90 -24.53
N ASP A 49 -12.43 43.22 -25.19
CA ASP A 49 -13.83 43.64 -25.23
C ASP A 49 -14.46 43.75 -23.83
N HIS A 50 -14.19 42.76 -22.98
CA HIS A 50 -14.66 42.75 -21.60
C HIS A 50 -14.13 43.96 -20.80
N TYR A 51 -12.82 44.22 -20.89
CA TYR A 51 -12.20 45.32 -20.14
C TYR A 51 -12.50 46.70 -20.72
N VAL A 52 -12.80 46.83 -22.01
CA VAL A 52 -13.29 48.11 -22.58
C VAL A 52 -14.63 48.51 -21.95
N GLU A 53 -15.53 47.55 -21.74
CA GLU A 53 -16.82 47.78 -21.07
C GLU A 53 -16.64 48.09 -19.58
N GLU A 54 -15.82 47.30 -18.89
CA GLU A 54 -15.60 47.42 -17.45
C GLU A 54 -14.88 48.72 -17.08
N VAL A 55 -13.83 49.10 -17.81
CA VAL A 55 -13.08 50.34 -17.56
C VAL A 55 -13.94 51.58 -17.83
N TYR A 56 -14.77 51.54 -18.88
CA TYR A 56 -15.71 52.63 -19.13
C TYR A 56 -16.79 52.73 -18.05
N ALA A 57 -17.31 51.60 -17.56
CA ALA A 57 -18.26 51.57 -16.46
C ALA A 57 -17.66 52.13 -15.15
N ALA A 58 -16.38 51.85 -14.88
CA ALA A 58 -15.71 52.28 -13.66
C ALA A 58 -15.23 53.74 -13.69
N GLN A 59 -14.68 54.21 -14.82
CA GLN A 59 -14.02 55.52 -14.91
C GLN A 59 -14.88 56.60 -15.60
N GLY A 60 -15.95 56.21 -16.30
CA GLY A 60 -16.84 57.14 -16.99
C GLY A 60 -16.14 57.90 -18.12
N ASN A 61 -16.42 59.21 -18.24
CA ASN A 61 -15.95 60.04 -19.36
C ASN A 61 -14.56 60.65 -19.15
N GLN A 62 -13.57 59.82 -18.78
CA GLN A 62 -12.17 60.24 -18.76
C GLN A 62 -11.61 60.45 -20.18
N PRO A 63 -10.51 61.18 -20.36
CA PRO A 63 -9.86 61.31 -21.66
C PRO A 63 -9.51 59.94 -22.26
N LEU A 64 -9.78 59.76 -23.56
CA LEU A 64 -9.55 58.50 -24.29
C LEU A 64 -8.15 57.89 -24.06
N PRO A 65 -7.04 58.66 -24.01
CA PRO A 65 -5.72 58.08 -23.74
C PRO A 65 -5.59 57.42 -22.37
N LEU A 66 -6.30 57.93 -21.36
CA LEU A 66 -6.27 57.39 -20.00
C LEU A 66 -7.09 56.09 -19.93
N LEU A 67 -8.26 56.08 -20.56
CA LEU A 67 -9.10 54.88 -20.67
C LEU A 67 -8.38 53.77 -21.43
N ASN A 68 -7.78 54.09 -22.59
CA ASN A 68 -7.00 53.13 -23.38
C ASN A 68 -5.82 52.55 -22.58
N LYS A 69 -5.13 53.37 -21.78
CA LYS A 69 -4.03 52.93 -20.93
C LYS A 69 -4.48 51.94 -19.86
N GLU A 70 -5.62 52.19 -19.24
CA GLU A 70 -6.17 51.31 -18.20
C GLU A 70 -6.72 50.01 -18.79
N VAL A 71 -7.36 50.06 -19.97
CA VAL A 71 -7.77 48.86 -20.71
C VAL A 71 -6.55 47.99 -21.07
N ILE A 72 -5.47 48.58 -21.59
CA ILE A 72 -4.24 47.84 -21.93
C ILE A 72 -3.66 47.20 -20.68
N LYS A 73 -3.57 47.95 -19.57
CA LYS A 73 -3.00 47.46 -18.32
C LYS A 73 -3.80 46.29 -17.74
N ALA A 74 -5.12 46.40 -17.68
CA ALA A 74 -6.01 45.35 -17.16
C ALA A 74 -5.99 44.11 -18.07
N SER A 75 -6.13 44.32 -19.38
CA SER A 75 -6.14 43.22 -20.37
C SER A 75 -4.81 42.47 -20.42
N ALA A 76 -3.68 43.17 -20.39
CA ALA A 76 -2.35 42.55 -20.40
C ALA A 76 -2.10 41.73 -19.13
N GLN A 77 -2.56 42.20 -17.96
CA GLN A 77 -2.41 41.47 -16.70
C GLN A 77 -3.26 40.19 -16.66
N ASP A 78 -4.53 40.26 -17.05
CA ASP A 78 -5.40 39.08 -17.08
C ASP A 78 -4.93 38.06 -18.12
N PHE A 79 -4.57 38.53 -19.31
CA PHE A 79 -4.08 37.65 -20.37
C PHE A 79 -2.74 37.00 -20.02
N SER A 80 -1.84 37.72 -19.34
CA SER A 80 -0.58 37.13 -18.83
C SER A 80 -0.85 36.05 -17.78
N LYS A 81 -1.82 36.25 -16.88
CA LYS A 81 -2.25 35.21 -15.91
C LYS A 81 -2.87 34.01 -16.62
N TYR A 82 -3.61 34.22 -17.71
CA TYR A 82 -4.13 33.14 -18.54
C TYR A 82 -2.98 32.31 -19.16
N LEU A 83 -1.98 32.95 -19.76
CA LEU A 83 -0.82 32.25 -20.33
C LEU A 83 0.00 31.52 -19.25
N GLN A 84 0.20 32.13 -18.08
CA GLN A 84 0.87 31.48 -16.95
C GLN A 84 0.10 30.25 -16.46
N ARG A 85 -1.24 30.29 -16.43
CA ARG A 85 -2.09 29.13 -16.10
C ARG A 85 -1.96 28.04 -17.15
N GLN A 86 -1.92 28.40 -18.44
CA GLN A 86 -1.72 27.43 -19.52
C GLN A 86 -0.35 26.74 -19.41
N ASN A 87 0.71 27.51 -19.13
CA ASN A 87 2.06 26.97 -18.97
C ASN A 87 2.23 26.14 -17.68
N SER A 88 1.55 26.50 -16.59
CA SER A 88 1.57 25.71 -15.34
C SER A 88 0.74 24.43 -15.45
N VAL A 89 -0.29 24.38 -16.30
CA VAL A 89 -0.97 23.12 -16.67
C VAL A 89 -0.06 22.21 -17.51
N ALA A 90 0.90 22.77 -18.25
CA ALA A 90 1.90 22.00 -19.01
C ALA A 90 3.10 21.50 -18.16
N VAL A 91 3.37 22.09 -16.99
CA VAL A 91 4.56 21.80 -16.15
C VAL A 91 4.21 21.31 -14.74
N ALA A 92 2.93 21.14 -14.40
CA ALA A 92 2.54 20.51 -13.13
C ALA A 92 2.94 19.01 -13.10
N PRO A 93 3.58 18.51 -12.02
CA PRO A 93 3.69 17.07 -11.79
C PRO A 93 2.28 16.55 -11.53
N VAL A 94 1.81 15.72 -12.46
CA VAL A 94 0.48 15.14 -12.48
C VAL A 94 0.33 14.18 -11.29
N THR A 95 -0.53 14.54 -10.33
CA THR A 95 -1.15 13.59 -9.40
C THR A 95 -2.06 12.64 -10.18
N ALA A 96 -2.04 11.36 -9.79
CA ALA A 96 -2.42 10.18 -10.57
C ALA A 96 -3.93 9.97 -10.88
N VAL A 97 -4.69 11.02 -11.21
CA VAL A 97 -6.14 10.90 -11.55
C VAL A 97 -6.46 11.30 -12.99
N GLN A 98 -5.44 11.52 -13.84
CA GLN A 98 -5.65 11.82 -15.27
C GLN A 98 -4.78 10.95 -16.20
N THR A 99 -4.57 9.69 -15.81
CA THR A 99 -3.71 8.73 -16.54
C THR A 99 -4.49 7.60 -17.21
N VAL A 100 -5.77 7.78 -17.54
CA VAL A 100 -6.53 6.80 -18.36
C VAL A 100 -7.24 7.43 -19.57
N MET A 101 -7.23 8.75 -19.75
CA MET A 101 -7.82 9.37 -20.95
C MET A 101 -6.87 10.17 -21.84
N THR A 102 -5.60 10.32 -21.46
CA THR A 102 -4.64 11.05 -22.31
C THR A 102 -3.25 10.44 -22.19
N THR A 103 -2.66 10.12 -23.35
CA THR A 103 -1.34 9.51 -23.62
C THR A 103 -1.40 7.98 -23.69
N SER A 104 -1.57 7.32 -24.83
CA SER A 104 -0.64 7.31 -25.98
C SER A 104 -1.24 6.62 -27.23
N GLN A 105 -2.51 6.90 -27.58
CA GLN A 105 -3.11 6.45 -28.85
C GLN A 105 -3.92 7.53 -29.60
N ALA A 106 -4.09 8.73 -29.05
CA ALA A 106 -4.87 9.78 -29.72
C ALA A 106 -4.02 10.73 -30.60
N ALA A 107 -2.70 10.83 -30.37
CA ALA A 107 -1.81 11.65 -31.20
C ALA A 107 -1.41 10.96 -32.52
N THR A 108 -1.61 9.65 -32.63
CA THR A 108 -1.44 8.85 -33.85
C THR A 108 -2.66 8.87 -34.77
N ILE A 109 -3.78 9.47 -34.33
CA ILE A 109 -5.05 9.46 -35.07
C ILE A 109 -5.26 10.75 -35.91
N PHE A 110 -4.53 11.84 -35.60
CA PHE A 110 -4.71 13.14 -36.29
C PHE A 110 -3.51 13.60 -37.13
N GLN A 111 -2.55 12.71 -37.42
CA GLN A 111 -1.53 13.01 -38.43
C GLN A 111 -2.08 12.79 -39.84
N ASP A 112 -1.89 13.78 -40.71
CA ASP A 112 -2.29 13.77 -42.12
C ASP A 112 -1.67 12.55 -42.84
N THR A 113 -2.49 11.81 -43.57
CA THR A 113 -2.11 10.50 -44.17
C THR A 113 -0.91 10.58 -45.13
N SER A 114 -0.64 11.74 -45.69
CA SER A 114 0.53 12.06 -46.54
C SER A 114 1.84 12.06 -45.75
N GLN A 115 1.89 12.71 -44.59
CA GLN A 115 3.09 12.75 -43.72
C GLN A 115 3.39 11.38 -43.11
N ARG A 116 2.34 10.60 -42.84
CA ARG A 116 2.46 9.22 -42.37
C ARG A 116 3.09 8.29 -43.41
N TYR A 117 2.80 8.50 -44.69
CA TYR A 117 3.36 7.69 -45.77
C TYR A 117 4.84 8.01 -46.05
N GLU A 118 5.22 9.29 -46.00
CA GLU A 118 6.64 9.70 -46.08
C GLU A 118 7.44 9.11 -44.91
N THR A 119 6.94 9.23 -43.68
CA THR A 119 7.63 8.69 -42.49
C THR A 119 7.80 7.17 -42.56
N ILE A 120 6.79 6.44 -43.04
CA ILE A 120 6.85 4.98 -43.20
C ILE A 120 7.77 4.56 -44.36
N GLN A 121 7.90 5.37 -45.43
CA GLN A 121 8.88 5.08 -46.48
C GLN A 121 10.33 5.33 -46.00
N THR A 122 10.55 6.36 -45.18
CA THR A 122 11.86 6.63 -44.58
C THR A 122 12.25 5.54 -43.58
N GLU A 123 11.34 5.10 -42.72
CA GLU A 123 11.57 4.01 -41.76
C GLU A 123 11.83 2.65 -42.43
N ARG A 124 11.23 2.37 -43.59
CA ARG A 124 11.48 1.11 -44.33
C ARG A 124 12.84 1.08 -45.03
N ASN A 125 13.50 2.22 -45.21
CA ASN A 125 14.81 2.27 -45.86
C ASN A 125 16.00 2.22 -44.87
N GLU A 126 15.79 2.45 -43.56
CA GLU A 126 16.89 2.44 -42.57
C GLU A 126 17.22 1.05 -41.98
N GLY A 127 16.67 -0.03 -42.53
CA GLY A 127 16.72 -1.37 -41.92
C GLY A 127 17.42 -2.48 -42.71
N LYS A 128 18.44 -2.21 -43.54
CA LYS A 128 19.35 -3.28 -44.01
C LYS A 128 20.62 -3.28 -43.15
N THR A 129 20.53 -3.94 -41.99
CA THR A 129 21.69 -4.24 -41.15
C THR A 129 22.55 -5.30 -41.83
N VAL A 130 23.82 -4.96 -42.06
CA VAL A 130 24.87 -5.92 -42.41
C VAL A 130 25.06 -6.86 -41.21
N PRO A 131 25.20 -8.18 -41.39
CA PRO A 131 25.46 -9.09 -40.28
C PRO A 131 26.78 -8.73 -39.59
N PRO A 132 26.88 -8.85 -38.25
CA PRO A 132 28.10 -8.48 -37.53
C PRO A 132 29.28 -9.35 -37.97
N PRO A 133 30.48 -8.77 -38.14
CA PRO A 133 31.67 -9.54 -38.48
C PRO A 133 32.04 -10.46 -37.32
N MET A 134 32.51 -11.66 -37.68
CA MET A 134 32.89 -12.71 -36.74
C MET A 134 34.01 -12.24 -35.79
N PRO A 135 33.99 -12.61 -34.50
CA PRO A 135 34.99 -12.13 -33.53
C PRO A 135 36.39 -12.64 -33.87
N ASP A 136 37.35 -11.72 -33.99
CA ASP A 136 38.78 -12.03 -34.15
C ASP A 136 39.43 -12.21 -32.76
N PHE A 137 40.11 -13.33 -32.55
CA PHE A 137 40.72 -13.73 -31.27
C PHE A 137 42.18 -13.27 -31.12
N ARG A 138 42.58 -12.22 -31.85
CA ARG A 138 43.90 -11.62 -31.68
C ARG A 138 43.83 -10.52 -30.62
N ILE A 139 44.36 -10.83 -29.45
CA ILE A 139 44.59 -9.88 -28.36
C ILE A 139 45.48 -8.75 -28.90
N ALA A 140 44.91 -7.56 -29.05
CA ALA A 140 45.67 -6.33 -29.18
C ALA A 140 46.05 -5.87 -27.76
N LEU A 141 47.35 -5.87 -27.48
CA LEU A 141 47.93 -5.06 -26.41
C LEU A 141 47.81 -3.59 -26.88
N ASP A 142 47.40 -2.73 -25.95
CA ASP A 142 47.31 -1.27 -26.03
C ASP A 142 46.04 -0.71 -26.69
N ASP A 143 45.06 -0.29 -25.87
CA ASP A 143 44.67 1.13 -25.83
C ASP A 143 43.85 1.46 -24.56
N ASP A 144 44.23 2.55 -23.88
CA ASP A 144 43.71 3.03 -22.61
C ASP A 144 42.27 3.57 -22.74
N GLY A 145 41.34 2.98 -21.97
CA GLY A 145 40.05 3.59 -21.70
C GLY A 145 40.17 4.81 -20.78
N PRO A 146 39.17 5.72 -20.76
CA PRO A 146 39.22 6.89 -19.90
C PRO A 146 39.41 6.49 -18.44
N SER A 147 40.35 7.16 -17.77
CA SER A 147 40.75 6.84 -16.41
C SER A 147 39.53 6.79 -15.47
N PRO A 148 39.45 5.82 -14.56
CA PRO A 148 38.40 5.78 -13.52
C PRO A 148 38.27 7.07 -12.72
N ALA A 149 39.34 7.88 -12.64
CA ALA A 149 39.31 9.21 -12.03
C ALA A 149 38.44 10.21 -12.83
N ASP A 150 38.49 10.17 -14.15
CA ASP A 150 37.70 11.07 -15.02
C ASP A 150 36.21 10.71 -15.00
N LEU A 151 35.90 9.41 -14.93
CA LEU A 151 34.53 8.93 -14.73
C LEU A 151 33.97 9.32 -13.35
N TYR A 152 34.83 9.37 -12.33
CA TYR A 152 34.44 9.82 -11.00
C TYR A 152 34.21 11.34 -10.95
N GLU A 153 35.07 12.15 -11.57
CA GLU A 153 34.89 13.61 -11.60
C GLU A 153 33.63 14.01 -12.36
N THR A 154 33.35 13.37 -13.49
CA THR A 154 32.12 13.61 -14.25
C THR A 154 30.86 13.19 -13.47
N ALA A 155 30.90 12.06 -12.77
CA ALA A 155 29.80 11.63 -11.89
C ALA A 155 29.60 12.56 -10.68
N LYS A 156 30.69 13.08 -10.10
CA LYS A 156 30.63 14.04 -8.99
C LYS A 156 30.03 15.38 -9.44
N LYS A 157 30.48 15.89 -10.58
CA LYS A 157 29.96 17.14 -11.16
C LYS A 157 28.47 17.06 -11.50
N ALA A 158 27.99 15.88 -11.94
CA ALA A 158 26.57 15.65 -12.20
C ALA A 158 25.72 15.70 -10.92
N ARG A 159 26.19 15.09 -9.81
CA ARG A 159 25.48 15.15 -8.51
C ARG A 159 25.44 16.56 -7.93
N GLU A 160 26.53 17.33 -8.05
CA GLU A 160 26.56 18.71 -7.56
C GLU A 160 25.61 19.62 -8.35
N ALA A 161 25.52 19.45 -9.67
CA ALA A 161 24.56 20.19 -10.51
C ALA A 161 23.09 19.85 -10.16
N GLU A 162 22.80 18.59 -9.83
CA GLU A 162 21.47 18.17 -9.41
C GLU A 162 21.11 18.69 -8.00
N ALA A 163 22.06 18.72 -7.08
CA ALA A 163 21.88 19.29 -5.75
C ALA A 163 21.59 20.80 -5.78
N ILE A 164 22.28 21.55 -6.65
CA ILE A 164 22.03 22.99 -6.85
C ILE A 164 20.63 23.23 -7.44
N ARG A 165 20.19 22.38 -8.37
CA ARG A 165 18.84 22.43 -8.95
C ARG A 165 17.77 22.18 -7.87
N LEU A 166 17.96 21.19 -7.00
CA LEU A 166 17.04 20.91 -5.88
C LEU A 166 17.01 22.05 -4.84
N ALA A 167 18.16 22.67 -4.54
CA ALA A 167 18.23 23.82 -3.65
C ALA A 167 17.54 25.08 -4.22
N SER A 168 17.57 25.26 -5.55
CA SER A 168 16.85 26.37 -6.21
C SER A 168 15.32 26.18 -6.17
N LEU A 169 14.85 24.93 -6.26
CA LEU A 169 13.43 24.58 -6.17
C LEU A 169 12.86 24.75 -4.75
N SER A 170 13.67 24.59 -3.69
CA SER A 170 13.20 24.80 -2.31
C SER A 170 13.01 26.29 -1.98
N LYS A 171 13.75 27.18 -2.64
CA LYS A 171 13.68 28.63 -2.40
C LYS A 171 12.39 29.25 -2.96
N ASP A 172 11.96 28.81 -4.14
CA ASP A 172 10.70 29.22 -4.78
C ASP A 172 9.44 28.66 -4.09
N ALA A 173 9.56 27.52 -3.41
CA ALA A 173 8.47 26.95 -2.61
C ALA A 173 8.28 27.69 -1.27
N MET A 174 9.32 28.33 -0.75
CA MET A 174 9.30 29.03 0.54
C MET A 174 8.68 30.44 0.46
N GLU A 175 8.74 31.10 -0.70
CA GLU A 175 8.09 32.41 -0.93
C GLU A 175 6.57 32.31 -1.19
N ARG A 176 6.02 31.11 -1.38
CA ARG A 176 4.59 30.88 -1.67
C ARG A 176 3.78 30.34 -0.49
N MET A 177 4.38 30.18 0.69
CA MET A 177 3.69 29.66 1.87
C MET A 177 3.05 30.76 2.72
N ASP A 178 1.83 30.48 3.19
CA ASP A 178 1.01 31.32 4.08
C ASP A 178 1.78 31.68 5.38
N PRO A 179 1.79 32.94 5.88
CA PRO A 179 2.62 33.36 7.01
C PRO A 179 2.42 32.53 8.30
N GLY A 180 1.23 31.96 8.50
CA GLY A 180 0.91 31.09 9.64
C GLY A 180 1.59 29.70 9.57
N LEU A 181 1.82 29.19 8.35
CA LEU A 181 2.53 27.92 8.13
C LEU A 181 4.04 28.11 8.29
N GLN A 182 4.56 29.26 7.87
CA GLN A 182 5.97 29.63 8.06
C GLN A 182 6.31 29.81 9.56
N ALA A 183 5.40 30.41 10.34
CA ALA A 183 5.56 30.54 11.79
C ALA A 183 5.55 29.17 12.51
N ARG A 184 4.72 28.22 12.07
CA ARG A 184 4.72 26.85 12.60
C ARG A 184 5.99 26.09 12.24
N MET A 185 6.49 26.24 11.02
CA MET A 185 7.74 25.60 10.60
C MET A 185 8.94 26.11 11.41
N ILE A 186 9.04 27.42 11.62
CA ILE A 186 10.11 28.02 12.45
C ILE A 186 10.00 27.57 13.91
N ALA A 187 8.78 27.47 14.45
CA ALA A 187 8.56 26.95 15.80
C ALA A 187 8.99 25.48 15.92
N ASP A 188 8.62 24.62 14.96
CA ASP A 188 8.97 23.20 14.96
C ASP A 188 10.48 22.98 14.80
N ASP A 189 11.14 23.80 13.97
CA ASP A 189 12.58 23.73 13.76
C ASP A 189 13.37 24.22 14.99
N SER A 190 12.88 25.27 15.66
CA SER A 190 13.44 25.73 16.95
C SER A 190 13.27 24.69 18.06
N PHE A 191 12.14 23.97 18.08
CA PHE A 191 11.89 22.90 19.04
C PHE A 191 12.82 21.70 18.80
N ARG A 192 12.99 21.29 17.53
CA ARG A 192 13.93 20.22 17.15
C ARG A 192 15.38 20.60 17.48
N GLN A 193 15.81 21.83 17.20
CA GLN A 193 17.15 22.29 17.57
C GLN A 193 17.35 22.30 19.09
N GLY A 194 16.35 22.76 19.86
CA GLY A 194 16.40 22.73 21.32
C GLY A 194 16.51 21.31 21.89
N GLN A 195 15.75 20.37 21.33
CA GLN A 195 15.82 18.96 21.74
C GLN A 195 17.16 18.32 21.38
N THR A 196 17.73 18.67 20.22
CA THR A 196 19.04 18.15 19.78
C THR A 196 20.18 18.70 20.65
N GLN A 197 20.10 19.98 21.06
CA GLN A 197 21.06 20.57 22.00
C GLN A 197 20.95 19.95 23.40
N GLN A 198 19.74 19.72 23.91
CA GLN A 198 19.55 19.03 25.19
C GLN A 198 20.10 17.60 25.16
N ASN A 199 19.85 16.86 24.08
CA ASN A 199 20.39 15.51 23.94
C ASN A 199 21.93 15.52 23.92
N ARG A 200 22.55 16.45 23.17
CA ARG A 200 24.02 16.63 23.17
C ARG A 200 24.59 17.03 24.53
N ALA A 201 23.91 17.93 25.24
CA ALA A 201 24.33 18.33 26.59
C ALA A 201 24.25 17.16 27.58
N THR A 202 23.21 16.33 27.46
CA THR A 202 23.03 15.14 28.29
C THR A 202 24.09 14.07 28.00
N ASP A 203 24.43 13.86 26.72
CA ASP A 203 25.52 12.97 26.31
C ASP A 203 26.89 13.46 26.82
N LEU A 204 27.18 14.77 26.76
CA LEU A 204 28.41 15.33 27.30
C LEU A 204 28.55 15.08 28.80
N VAL A 205 27.48 15.29 29.58
CA VAL A 205 27.47 15.04 31.03
C VAL A 205 27.64 13.55 31.37
N LEU A 206 27.06 12.65 30.56
CA LEU A 206 27.25 11.20 30.70
C LEU A 206 28.68 10.76 30.37
N THR A 207 29.31 11.43 29.42
CA THR A 207 30.70 11.17 29.02
C THR A 207 31.68 11.71 30.07
N GLU A 208 31.37 12.85 30.69
CA GLU A 208 32.12 13.42 31.81
C GLU A 208 32.01 12.54 33.07
N ARG A 209 30.84 11.96 33.34
CA ARG A 209 30.67 10.96 34.43
C ARG A 209 31.39 9.64 34.15
N ARG A 210 31.60 9.27 32.89
CA ARG A 210 32.39 8.07 32.54
C ARG A 210 33.89 8.29 32.65
N SER A 211 34.37 9.52 32.44
CA SER A 211 35.78 9.89 32.59
C SER A 211 36.16 10.22 34.05
N ALA A 212 35.20 10.58 34.90
CA ALA A 212 35.39 10.76 36.33
C ALA A 212 35.09 9.50 37.17
N ARG A 213 35.49 8.30 36.70
CA ARG A 213 35.62 7.14 37.59
C ARG A 213 36.85 7.38 38.48
N PRO A 214 36.74 7.42 39.82
CA PRO A 214 37.92 7.36 40.66
C PRO A 214 38.61 6.03 40.38
N GLU A 215 39.91 6.09 40.08
CA GLU A 215 40.76 4.91 39.95
C GLU A 215 40.54 3.99 41.15
N ALA A 216 40.36 2.71 40.85
CA ALA A 216 40.25 1.68 41.86
C ALA A 216 41.54 1.66 42.68
N VAL A 217 41.46 2.14 43.93
CA VAL A 217 42.49 1.93 44.93
C VAL A 217 42.69 0.41 45.06
N PRO A 218 43.90 -0.12 44.94
CA PRO A 218 44.13 -1.55 45.12
C PRO A 218 43.74 -1.92 46.57
N LEU A 219 42.82 -2.88 46.71
CA LEU A 219 42.48 -3.49 47.99
C LEU A 219 43.74 -4.14 48.57
N THR A 220 44.37 -3.46 49.53
CA THR A 220 45.40 -4.04 50.38
C THR A 220 44.75 -5.17 51.19
N ALA A 221 45.11 -6.41 50.89
CA ALA A 221 44.70 -7.56 51.69
C ALA A 221 45.23 -7.37 53.13
N PRO A 222 44.40 -7.59 54.17
CA PRO A 222 44.88 -7.50 55.54
C PRO A 222 45.93 -8.60 55.80
N PRO A 223 46.98 -8.32 56.59
CA PRO A 223 48.05 -9.26 56.87
C PRO A 223 47.51 -10.48 57.63
N ASP A 224 47.90 -11.66 57.15
CA ASP A 224 47.51 -12.97 57.67
C ASP A 224 48.01 -13.14 59.12
N GLY A 225 47.10 -13.47 60.04
CA GLY A 225 47.34 -13.54 61.49
C GLY A 225 48.20 -14.72 61.95
N ARG A 226 48.90 -15.39 61.04
CA ARG A 226 49.73 -16.57 61.31
C ARG A 226 51.19 -16.27 61.58
N GLU A 227 51.68 -15.06 61.27
CA GLU A 227 53.09 -14.69 61.51
C GLU A 227 53.36 -14.05 62.87
N LEU A 228 52.33 -13.71 63.64
CA LEU A 228 52.45 -13.11 64.98
C LEU A 228 52.61 -14.13 66.14
N ALA A 229 52.60 -15.44 65.83
CA ALA A 229 52.69 -16.51 66.83
C ALA A 229 54.07 -17.20 66.92
N LEU A 230 55.08 -16.73 66.16
CA LEU A 230 56.42 -17.35 66.10
C LEU A 230 57.54 -16.52 66.73
N LEU A 231 57.23 -15.38 67.36
CA LEU A 231 58.22 -14.47 67.98
C LEU A 231 58.37 -14.58 69.51
N ALA A 232 57.97 -15.71 70.09
CA ALA A 232 58.26 -16.00 71.48
C ALA A 232 58.90 -17.38 71.59
N ILE A 233 60.24 -17.43 71.53
CA ILE A 233 61.17 -18.30 72.29
C ILE A 233 62.59 -17.99 71.79
N ASN A 234 63.34 -17.25 72.61
CA ASN A 234 64.81 -17.25 72.65
C ASN A 234 65.24 -18.40 73.60
N PRO A 235 66.47 -18.99 73.60
CA PRO A 235 67.74 -18.24 73.60
C PRO A 235 68.99 -18.90 72.95
N GLY A 236 70.01 -18.09 72.64
CA GLY A 236 71.41 -18.44 72.95
C GLY A 236 72.46 -18.32 71.83
N PRO A 237 73.74 -18.02 72.16
CA PRO A 237 74.63 -17.16 71.36
C PRO A 237 75.92 -17.84 70.86
N ARG A 238 76.56 -17.30 69.80
CA ARG A 238 77.99 -17.39 69.40
C ARG A 238 78.15 -17.01 67.91
N VAL A 239 79.23 -16.48 67.34
CA VAL A 239 80.47 -15.77 67.71
C VAL A 239 81.28 -15.68 66.40
N GLN A 240 81.90 -14.53 66.12
CA GLN A 240 83.10 -14.27 65.27
C GLN A 240 83.17 -14.67 63.79
N GLY A 241 83.84 -13.81 63.02
CA GLY A 241 84.64 -14.24 61.86
C GLY A 241 84.93 -13.17 60.81
N ASP A 242 85.94 -12.35 61.07
CA ASP A 242 86.48 -11.28 60.20
C ASP A 242 86.88 -11.72 58.77
N ALA A 243 86.88 -10.78 57.82
CA ALA A 243 88.11 -10.10 57.36
C ALA A 243 88.03 -9.68 55.88
N ASN A 244 88.21 -8.37 55.68
CA ASN A 244 88.51 -7.73 54.41
C ASN A 244 89.86 -8.16 53.85
N ALA A 245 89.92 -8.35 52.52
CA ALA A 245 91.12 -8.08 51.72
C ALA A 245 90.72 -7.41 50.40
N SER A 246 91.02 -6.11 50.31
CA SER A 246 91.16 -5.32 49.07
C SER A 246 92.32 -5.89 48.21
N SER A 247 92.51 -5.71 46.90
CA SER A 247 92.00 -4.79 45.86
C SER A 247 92.56 -5.26 44.48
N VAL A 248 92.05 -4.66 43.39
CA VAL A 248 92.70 -4.41 42.06
C VAL A 248 92.22 -5.26 40.84
N THR A 249 91.53 -4.56 39.93
CA THR A 249 91.38 -4.71 38.45
C THR A 249 90.95 -6.04 37.82
N THR A 250 89.78 -6.05 37.17
CA THR A 250 89.58 -5.75 35.72
C THR A 250 88.15 -6.13 35.35
N ILE A 251 87.45 -5.22 34.65
CA ILE A 251 86.10 -5.47 34.10
C ILE A 251 86.29 -6.14 32.74
N PRO A 252 85.87 -7.40 32.52
CA PRO A 252 85.68 -7.90 31.16
C PRO A 252 84.30 -7.43 30.66
N PRO A 253 84.19 -6.91 29.43
CA PRO A 253 82.89 -6.61 28.85
C PRO A 253 82.22 -7.94 28.55
N PHE A 254 81.26 -8.34 29.37
CA PHE A 254 80.30 -9.35 28.95
C PHE A 254 79.40 -8.71 27.91
N ILE A 255 79.81 -8.86 26.65
CA ILE A 255 78.94 -8.85 25.49
C ILE A 255 77.91 -9.96 25.77
N SER A 256 76.79 -9.59 26.37
CA SER A 256 75.60 -10.41 26.30
C SER A 256 75.18 -10.41 24.83
N PRO A 257 74.89 -11.59 24.25
CA PRO A 257 74.25 -11.60 22.94
C PRO A 257 72.91 -10.87 23.14
N GLN A 258 72.74 -9.73 22.46
CA GLN A 258 71.43 -9.13 22.32
C GLN A 258 70.51 -10.24 21.83
N LYS A 259 69.61 -10.71 22.71
CA LYS A 259 68.46 -11.47 22.26
C LYS A 259 67.77 -10.54 21.28
N SER A 260 67.86 -10.87 19.99
CA SER A 260 66.94 -10.37 19.00
C SER A 260 65.56 -10.72 19.52
N ASN A 261 64.88 -9.74 20.11
CA ASN A 261 63.45 -9.82 20.32
C ASN A 261 62.84 -9.79 18.93
N LEU A 262 62.82 -10.95 18.27
CA LEU A 262 61.89 -11.22 17.19
C LEU A 262 60.53 -10.78 17.73
N PRO A 263 59.75 -9.97 16.99
CA PRO A 263 58.42 -9.62 17.42
C PRO A 263 57.70 -10.94 17.73
N GLN A 264 57.36 -11.15 19.01
CA GLN A 264 56.49 -12.25 19.37
C GLN A 264 55.19 -11.97 18.63
N ASP A 265 54.83 -12.85 17.70
CA ASP A 265 53.48 -12.91 17.19
C ASP A 265 52.56 -13.14 18.39
N TYR A 266 51.94 -12.07 18.87
CA TYR A 266 50.87 -12.18 19.84
C TYR A 266 49.75 -12.92 19.12
N LEU A 267 49.54 -14.18 19.50
CA LEU A 267 48.38 -14.95 19.04
C LEU A 267 47.13 -14.28 19.63
N ILE A 268 46.59 -13.28 18.93
CA ILE A 268 45.33 -12.65 19.28
C ILE A 268 44.29 -13.76 19.16
N ARG A 269 43.73 -14.19 20.30
CA ARG A 269 42.65 -15.18 20.32
C ARG A 269 41.56 -14.65 19.38
N GLN A 270 41.18 -15.46 18.42
CA GLN A 270 40.07 -15.14 17.53
C GLN A 270 38.86 -14.87 18.42
N ASN A 271 38.37 -13.63 18.41
CA ASN A 271 37.10 -13.32 19.05
C ASN A 271 36.08 -14.20 18.35
N ASN A 272 35.53 -15.18 19.06
CA ASN A 272 34.46 -16.03 18.55
C ASN A 272 33.15 -15.23 18.57
N VAL A 273 33.14 -14.12 17.84
CA VAL A 273 31.96 -13.30 17.60
C VAL A 273 31.29 -13.96 16.42
N VAL A 274 30.35 -14.86 16.73
CA VAL A 274 29.38 -15.32 15.74
C VAL A 274 28.58 -14.10 15.35
N GLU A 275 28.88 -13.55 14.18
CA GLU A 275 28.10 -12.46 13.62
C GLU A 275 26.82 -13.04 13.01
N TYR A 276 25.73 -12.33 13.23
CA TYR A 276 24.42 -12.75 12.75
C TYR A 276 23.89 -11.72 11.76
N LYS A 277 23.32 -12.21 10.67
CA LYS A 277 22.62 -11.41 9.68
C LYS A 277 21.12 -11.47 9.92
N GLU A 278 20.47 -10.32 9.86
CA GLU A 278 19.00 -10.24 9.83
C GLU A 278 18.50 -10.42 8.39
N ILE A 279 17.50 -11.28 8.20
CA ILE A 279 16.82 -11.51 6.93
C ILE A 279 15.36 -11.13 7.08
N GLU A 280 14.87 -10.28 6.17
CA GLU A 280 13.49 -9.83 6.16
C GLU A 280 12.63 -10.69 5.22
N ASN A 281 11.55 -11.24 5.74
CA ASN A 281 10.58 -12.02 4.98
C ASN A 281 9.22 -11.32 5.02
N ASN A 282 8.58 -11.17 3.87
CA ASN A 282 7.21 -10.62 3.80
C ASN A 282 6.20 -11.76 3.91
N LEU A 283 5.28 -11.64 4.87
CA LEU A 283 4.19 -12.57 5.11
C LEU A 283 2.87 -11.89 4.74
N PHE A 284 2.17 -12.47 3.77
CA PHE A 284 0.83 -12.05 3.36
C PHE A 284 -0.19 -13.02 3.94
N VAL A 285 -1.21 -12.49 4.59
CA VAL A 285 -2.28 -13.26 5.23
C VAL A 285 -3.62 -12.78 4.68
N CYS A 286 -4.47 -13.69 4.23
CA CYS A 286 -5.83 -13.39 3.80
C CYS A 286 -6.83 -14.18 4.64
N SER A 287 -7.91 -13.53 5.08
CA SER A 287 -8.97 -14.21 5.83
C SER A 287 -9.73 -15.25 4.98
N ALA A 288 -9.65 -15.18 3.66
CA ALA A 288 -10.30 -16.11 2.73
C ALA A 288 -9.70 -17.53 2.76
N ASP A 289 -8.43 -17.66 3.18
CA ASP A 289 -7.67 -18.91 3.10
C ASP A 289 -8.00 -19.88 4.25
N ARG A 290 -8.89 -19.48 5.17
CA ARG A 290 -9.31 -20.27 6.33
C ARG A 290 -10.22 -21.42 5.91
N ASP A 291 -10.38 -22.42 6.77
CA ASP A 291 -11.35 -23.51 6.56
C ASP A 291 -12.77 -23.01 6.85
N TRP A 292 -13.28 -22.12 5.99
CA TRP A 292 -14.60 -21.51 6.13
C TRP A 292 -15.75 -22.49 5.88
N LEU A 293 -15.46 -23.66 5.29
CA LEU A 293 -16.45 -24.71 5.08
C LEU A 293 -16.79 -25.42 6.40
N LYS A 294 -15.80 -25.72 7.24
CA LYS A 294 -16.01 -26.42 8.52
C LYS A 294 -16.04 -25.48 9.73
N ASN A 295 -15.23 -24.42 9.74
CA ASN A 295 -15.13 -23.48 10.84
C ASN A 295 -16.20 -22.37 10.72
N ILE A 296 -17.13 -22.34 11.68
CA ILE A 296 -18.16 -21.28 11.83
C ILE A 296 -17.83 -20.22 12.88
N ALA A 297 -16.82 -20.47 13.71
CA ALA A 297 -16.48 -19.55 14.80
C ALA A 297 -15.71 -18.33 14.27
N ASP A 298 -14.84 -18.55 13.28
CA ASP A 298 -14.01 -17.51 12.69
C ASP A 298 -14.79 -16.73 11.61
N ASN A 299 -14.47 -15.45 11.49
CA ASN A 299 -14.93 -14.57 10.42
C ASN A 299 -13.80 -13.73 9.82
N ARG A 300 -14.10 -12.87 8.86
CA ARG A 300 -13.10 -12.01 8.18
C ARG A 300 -12.35 -11.04 9.11
N TYR A 301 -12.87 -10.75 10.30
CA TYR A 301 -12.29 -9.82 11.28
C TYR A 301 -11.75 -10.52 12.55
N SER A 302 -12.00 -11.81 12.72
CA SER A 302 -11.47 -12.63 13.80
C SER A 302 -11.19 -14.04 13.28
N PHE A 303 -9.92 -14.36 13.10
CA PHE A 303 -9.49 -15.65 12.56
C PHE A 303 -8.08 -16.00 13.02
N SER A 304 -7.74 -17.29 12.92
CA SER A 304 -6.41 -17.78 13.26
C SER A 304 -5.64 -18.29 12.05
N VAL A 305 -4.32 -18.11 12.09
CA VAL A 305 -3.35 -18.60 11.11
C VAL A 305 -2.42 -19.58 11.80
N ASN A 306 -2.30 -20.78 11.24
CA ASN A 306 -1.37 -21.79 11.72
C ASN A 306 -0.09 -21.77 10.90
N PHE A 307 1.05 -22.05 11.53
CA PHE A 307 2.33 -22.20 10.85
C PHE A 307 2.73 -23.67 10.93
N ASP A 308 3.34 -24.20 9.87
CA ASP A 308 3.80 -25.60 9.83
C ASP A 308 2.64 -26.62 10.00
N PRO A 309 1.66 -26.65 9.08
CA PRO A 309 0.49 -27.54 9.18
C PRO A 309 0.85 -29.03 9.07
N GLY A 310 2.03 -29.37 8.54
CA GLY A 310 2.51 -30.74 8.42
C GLY A 310 2.65 -31.47 9.75
N ASN A 311 2.78 -30.74 10.86
CA ASN A 311 2.88 -31.30 12.21
C ASN A 311 1.53 -31.29 12.97
N ASN A 312 0.46 -30.73 12.38
CA ASN A 312 -0.87 -30.59 12.98
C ASN A 312 -1.89 -31.66 12.50
N GLY A 313 -1.42 -32.79 11.98
CA GLY A 313 -2.14 -34.08 11.96
C GLY A 313 -3.55 -34.14 11.31
N GLN A 314 -4.00 -33.13 10.56
CA GLN A 314 -5.39 -33.04 10.08
C GLN A 314 -5.45 -32.68 8.59
N GLY A 315 -5.05 -33.61 7.72
CA GLY A 315 -5.48 -33.71 6.31
C GLY A 315 -5.15 -32.55 5.35
N LEU A 316 -5.38 -32.80 4.07
CA LEU A 316 -5.25 -31.86 2.93
C LEU A 316 -6.37 -30.79 2.94
N PHE A 317 -6.75 -30.25 4.09
CA PHE A 317 -7.82 -29.25 4.18
C PHE A 317 -7.24 -27.83 4.14
N PRO A 318 -7.95 -26.87 3.49
CA PRO A 318 -7.51 -25.48 3.42
C PRO A 318 -7.62 -24.84 4.82
N GLN A 319 -6.51 -24.76 5.55
CA GLN A 319 -6.36 -23.86 6.69
C GLN A 319 -5.53 -22.65 6.24
N VAL A 320 -5.73 -21.47 6.85
CA VAL A 320 -4.77 -20.36 6.66
C VAL A 320 -3.46 -20.84 7.24
N SER A 321 -2.56 -21.27 6.36
CA SER A 321 -1.31 -21.87 6.77
C SER A 321 -0.17 -21.33 5.96
N VAL A 322 0.87 -20.94 6.68
CA VAL A 322 2.12 -20.53 6.06
C VAL A 322 2.96 -21.79 5.88
N GLN A 323 3.28 -22.10 4.63
CA GLN A 323 4.07 -23.28 4.26
C GLN A 323 5.51 -23.17 4.77
N GLN A 324 6.05 -21.95 4.80
CA GLN A 324 7.39 -21.69 5.31
C GLN A 324 7.40 -21.60 6.84
N LYS A 325 8.26 -22.40 7.46
CA LYS A 325 8.54 -22.31 8.89
C LYS A 325 9.61 -21.24 9.15
N PHE A 326 9.21 -20.12 9.73
CA PHE A 326 10.16 -19.12 10.20
C PHE A 326 10.88 -19.63 11.46
N LYS A 327 12.21 -19.55 11.46
CA LYS A 327 13.09 -19.95 12.57
C LYS A 327 13.89 -18.74 13.05
N ASN A 328 14.23 -18.72 14.34
CA ASN A 328 15.06 -17.67 14.95
C ASN A 328 14.53 -16.25 14.67
N ILE A 329 13.24 -16.03 14.89
CA ILE A 329 12.58 -14.77 14.62
C ILE A 329 13.07 -13.72 15.63
N SER A 330 13.74 -12.68 15.16
CA SER A 330 14.19 -11.55 16.00
C SER A 330 13.11 -10.48 16.13
N ARG A 331 12.29 -10.30 15.09
CA ARG A 331 11.28 -9.24 15.06
C ARG A 331 10.11 -9.60 14.14
N ILE A 332 8.89 -9.24 14.54
CA ILE A 332 7.70 -9.32 13.68
C ILE A 332 7.07 -7.93 13.66
N GLU A 333 6.76 -7.41 12.48
CA GLU A 333 6.17 -6.09 12.26
C GLU A 333 4.90 -6.20 11.42
N LEU A 334 3.84 -5.49 11.79
CA LEU A 334 2.68 -5.28 10.93
C LEU A 334 2.95 -4.06 10.04
N VAL A 335 2.93 -4.27 8.73
CA VAL A 335 3.19 -3.22 7.73
C VAL A 335 1.88 -2.52 7.34
N LYS A 336 0.85 -3.30 7.00
CA LYS A 336 -0.47 -2.77 6.63
C LYS A 336 -1.57 -3.81 6.80
N ALA A 337 -2.79 -3.33 6.99
CA ALA A 337 -4.00 -4.12 6.86
C ALA A 337 -4.90 -3.53 5.78
N ILE A 338 -5.51 -4.37 4.96
CA ILE A 338 -6.46 -4.00 3.91
C ILE A 338 -7.80 -4.58 4.31
N LEU A 339 -8.78 -3.70 4.50
CA LEU A 339 -10.13 -4.06 4.93
C LEU A 339 -11.14 -3.70 3.82
N PRO A 340 -12.22 -4.47 3.64
CA PRO A 340 -13.26 -4.11 2.69
C PRO A 340 -14.00 -2.85 3.14
N ILE A 341 -14.37 -1.99 2.18
CA ILE A 341 -15.26 -0.85 2.42
C ILE A 341 -16.69 -1.39 2.40
N GLU A 342 -17.19 -1.83 3.55
CA GLU A 342 -18.53 -2.38 3.71
C GLU A 342 -19.23 -1.82 4.94
N GLY A 343 -20.56 -1.93 4.98
CA GLY A 343 -21.33 -1.66 6.19
C GLY A 343 -21.13 -2.76 7.23
N LEU A 344 -20.60 -2.40 8.40
CA LEU A 344 -20.36 -3.32 9.52
C LEU A 344 -21.65 -3.74 10.22
N GLN A 345 -22.69 -2.91 10.11
CA GLN A 345 -24.03 -3.12 10.65
C GLN A 345 -25.09 -2.54 9.70
N THR A 346 -26.29 -3.13 9.70
CA THR A 346 -27.45 -2.58 9.00
C THR A 346 -28.16 -1.55 9.87
N LEU A 347 -28.07 -0.26 9.50
CA LEU A 347 -28.84 0.82 10.12
C LEU A 347 -30.17 0.97 9.39
N ILE A 348 -31.27 0.97 10.14
CA ILE A 348 -32.62 1.18 9.58
C ILE A 348 -33.06 2.60 9.94
N GLN A 349 -33.16 3.45 8.93
CA GLN A 349 -33.72 4.79 9.03
C GLN A 349 -35.17 4.78 8.57
N LYS A 350 -35.98 5.69 9.11
CA LYS A 350 -37.35 5.92 8.61
C LYS A 350 -37.31 6.98 7.53
N ASN A 351 -37.78 6.64 6.33
CA ASN A 351 -37.99 7.61 5.25
C ASN A 351 -39.41 8.18 5.33
N THR A 352 -40.39 7.31 5.63
CA THR A 352 -41.77 7.67 6.00
C THR A 352 -42.30 6.67 7.04
N ASP A 353 -43.53 6.87 7.54
CA ASP A 353 -44.15 5.94 8.50
C ASP A 353 -44.21 4.48 7.97
N LEU A 354 -44.37 4.33 6.65
CA LEU A 354 -44.53 3.04 5.97
C LEU A 354 -43.27 2.57 5.21
N SER A 355 -42.21 3.39 5.15
CA SER A 355 -41.00 3.06 4.38
C SER A 355 -39.73 3.25 5.21
N ASN A 356 -38.89 2.22 5.15
CA ASN A 356 -37.58 2.25 5.76
C ASN A 356 -36.52 2.53 4.70
N ASN A 357 -35.43 3.17 5.12
CA ASN A 357 -34.22 3.39 4.33
C ASN A 357 -33.07 2.65 5.02
N THR A 358 -32.26 1.92 4.24
CA THR A 358 -31.07 1.21 4.72
C THR A 358 -29.81 1.57 3.92
N ASP A 359 -29.81 2.73 3.24
CA ASP A 359 -28.69 3.18 2.42
C ASP A 359 -27.53 3.76 3.24
N PHE A 360 -27.76 4.09 4.51
CA PHE A 360 -26.70 4.59 5.37
C PHE A 360 -25.73 3.46 5.77
N GLN A 361 -24.47 3.61 5.39
CA GLN A 361 -23.42 2.63 5.65
C GLN A 361 -22.47 3.12 6.75
N VAL A 362 -22.46 2.39 7.87
CA VAL A 362 -21.43 2.53 8.91
C VAL A 362 -20.29 1.57 8.58
N ASN A 363 -19.21 2.10 8.01
CA ASN A 363 -18.04 1.30 7.62
C ASN A 363 -16.87 1.52 8.58
N VAL A 364 -15.75 0.85 8.32
CA VAL A 364 -14.55 0.96 9.19
C VAL A 364 -13.99 2.38 9.32
N LEU A 365 -14.29 3.28 8.36
CA LEU A 365 -13.86 4.68 8.37
C LEU A 365 -14.72 5.55 9.30
N SER A 366 -15.83 5.02 9.85
CA SER A 366 -16.58 5.71 10.90
C SER A 366 -15.83 5.75 12.23
N TYR A 367 -14.79 4.94 12.39
CA TYR A 367 -13.96 4.91 13.59
C TYR A 367 -12.67 5.74 13.38
N PRO A 368 -12.19 6.46 14.40
CA PRO A 368 -10.94 7.23 14.31
C PRO A 368 -9.70 6.35 14.11
N TYR A 369 -9.77 5.10 14.57
CA TYR A 369 -8.77 4.07 14.37
C TYR A 369 -9.40 2.69 14.57
N VAL A 370 -8.69 1.66 14.12
CA VAL A 370 -9.01 0.26 14.39
C VAL A 370 -7.84 -0.33 15.15
N THR A 371 -8.10 -1.12 16.19
CA THR A 371 -7.03 -1.84 16.88
C THR A 371 -6.93 -3.26 16.33
N VAL A 372 -5.70 -3.72 16.11
CA VAL A 372 -5.41 -5.11 15.80
C VAL A 372 -4.86 -5.74 17.05
N ARG A 373 -5.55 -6.77 17.53
CA ARG A 373 -5.09 -7.60 18.64
C ARG A 373 -4.55 -8.90 18.10
N ILE A 374 -3.33 -9.22 18.53
CA ILE A 374 -2.69 -10.50 18.27
C ILE A 374 -2.17 -11.00 19.62
N PRO A 375 -2.89 -11.91 20.31
CA PRO A 375 -2.53 -12.43 21.62
C PRO A 375 -1.09 -12.91 21.71
N GLU A 376 -0.58 -13.53 20.65
CA GLU A 376 0.77 -14.07 20.59
C GLU A 376 1.86 -12.98 20.48
N LEU A 377 1.48 -11.73 20.15
CA LEU A 377 2.36 -10.59 19.95
C LEU A 377 2.05 -9.40 20.88
N GLU A 378 1.29 -9.61 21.97
CA GLU A 378 0.86 -8.56 22.92
C GLU A 378 2.04 -7.74 23.54
N ASN A 379 1.68 -6.63 24.21
CA ASN A 379 2.56 -5.68 24.91
C ASN A 379 3.34 -4.72 24.01
N ASN A 380 2.68 -4.10 23.03
CA ASN A 380 3.31 -3.06 22.21
C ASN A 380 2.72 -1.67 22.42
N ASN A 381 1.48 -1.58 22.89
CA ASN A 381 0.80 -0.31 23.13
C ASN A 381 0.52 -0.13 24.62
N TYR A 382 0.51 1.12 25.07
CA TYR A 382 0.14 1.52 26.42
C TYR A 382 -0.90 2.65 26.29
N GLY A 383 -2.09 2.42 26.80
CA GLY A 383 -3.21 3.35 26.75
C GLY A 383 -3.86 3.51 28.12
N SER A 384 -4.95 4.29 28.17
CA SER A 384 -5.79 4.43 29.36
C SER A 384 -6.81 3.30 29.51
N ASP A 385 -6.83 2.35 28.57
CA ASP A 385 -7.78 1.25 28.47
C ASP A 385 -7.02 -0.06 28.25
N ASN A 386 -7.44 -1.10 28.97
CA ASN A 386 -6.94 -2.47 28.89
C ASN A 386 -7.05 -3.06 27.47
N PHE A 387 -7.98 -2.61 26.63
CA PHE A 387 -8.06 -3.08 25.23
C PHE A 387 -6.93 -2.53 24.36
N ILE A 388 -6.53 -1.29 24.58
CA ILE A 388 -5.38 -0.69 23.89
C ILE A 388 -4.09 -1.33 24.39
N ASP A 389 -3.95 -1.55 25.70
CA ASP A 389 -2.77 -2.21 26.28
C ASP A 389 -2.49 -3.59 25.70
N ARG A 390 -3.57 -4.35 25.42
CA ARG A 390 -3.50 -5.69 24.80
C ARG A 390 -3.51 -5.67 23.28
N SER A 391 -3.56 -4.50 22.65
CA SER A 391 -3.52 -4.41 21.19
C SER A 391 -2.07 -4.53 20.68
N PHE A 392 -1.90 -5.21 19.56
CA PHE A 392 -0.61 -5.27 18.86
C PHE A 392 -0.32 -3.96 18.13
N GLY A 393 -1.35 -3.37 17.51
CA GLY A 393 -1.24 -2.13 16.75
C GLY A 393 -2.53 -1.31 16.72
N VAL A 394 -2.35 0.01 16.62
CA VAL A 394 -3.41 0.97 16.33
C VAL A 394 -3.28 1.41 14.87
N LEU A 395 -4.29 1.11 14.07
CA LEU A 395 -4.30 1.36 12.63
C LEU A 395 -5.15 2.58 12.29
N GLN A 396 -4.64 3.42 11.39
CA GLN A 396 -5.37 4.56 10.85
C GLN A 396 -5.46 4.47 9.33
N TYR A 397 -6.48 5.13 8.79
CA TYR A 397 -6.67 5.28 7.35
C TYR A 397 -5.42 5.82 6.66
N ASP A 398 -5.08 5.18 5.54
CA ASP A 398 -4.00 5.58 4.63
C ASP A 398 -4.55 5.91 3.24
N ALA A 399 -5.15 4.91 2.59
CA ALA A 399 -5.63 5.02 1.21
C ALA A 399 -6.86 4.13 0.97
N ASN A 400 -7.58 4.36 -0.12
CA ASN A 400 -8.70 3.55 -0.56
C ASN A 400 -8.68 3.25 -2.06
N TRP A 401 -9.34 2.17 -2.44
CA TRP A 401 -9.58 1.75 -3.82
C TRP A 401 -11.05 1.50 -4.00
N TYR A 402 -11.69 2.26 -4.88
CA TYR A 402 -13.09 2.04 -5.26
C TYR A 402 -13.13 1.22 -6.54
N SER A 403 -13.99 0.19 -6.60
CA SER A 403 -14.14 -0.62 -7.82
C SER A 403 -15.12 0.02 -8.82
N ASP A 404 -16.14 0.73 -8.35
CA ASP A 404 -17.18 1.32 -9.19
C ASP A 404 -17.54 2.74 -8.71
N PRO A 405 -17.47 3.77 -9.58
CA PRO A 405 -18.11 5.05 -9.32
C PRO A 405 -19.63 4.86 -9.48
N GLY A 406 -20.37 5.00 -8.38
CA GLY A 406 -21.82 4.81 -8.31
C GLY A 406 -22.62 5.67 -9.29
N THR A 407 -22.75 5.20 -10.52
CA THR A 407 -23.53 5.84 -11.59
C THR A 407 -24.89 5.17 -11.78
N SER A 408 -25.15 4.04 -11.10
CA SER A 408 -26.45 3.39 -11.13
C SER A 408 -27.24 3.72 -9.86
N PRO A 409 -28.46 4.28 -9.96
CA PRO A 409 -29.33 4.60 -8.81
C PRO A 409 -29.79 3.36 -8.02
N SER A 410 -29.41 2.15 -8.46
CA SER A 410 -29.68 0.87 -7.79
C SER A 410 -28.45 0.25 -7.09
N GLN A 411 -27.26 0.85 -7.22
CA GLN A 411 -26.04 0.41 -6.55
C GLN A 411 -25.62 1.44 -5.49
N THR A 412 -26.32 1.44 -4.37
CA THR A 412 -25.98 2.27 -3.20
C THR A 412 -24.97 1.61 -2.27
N ASP A 413 -24.53 0.39 -2.57
CA ASP A 413 -23.56 -0.33 -1.74
C ASP A 413 -22.10 -0.05 -2.14
N SER A 414 -21.32 0.54 -1.21
CA SER A 414 -19.90 0.77 -1.44
C SER A 414 -19.14 -0.55 -1.67
N ARG A 415 -18.26 -0.52 -2.68
CA ARG A 415 -17.39 -1.63 -3.06
C ARG A 415 -15.96 -1.12 -3.14
N GLY A 416 -15.03 -1.99 -2.78
CA GLY A 416 -13.62 -1.69 -2.76
C GLY A 416 -12.99 -1.96 -1.40
N TYR A 417 -11.78 -1.43 -1.24
CA TYR A 417 -10.92 -1.71 -0.11
C TYR A 417 -10.32 -0.42 0.44
N THR A 418 -10.03 -0.42 1.74
CA THR A 418 -9.29 0.63 2.41
C THR A 418 -8.04 0.03 3.06
N ALA A 419 -6.91 0.70 2.89
CA ALA A 419 -5.68 0.40 3.60
C ALA A 419 -5.65 1.17 4.91
N LEU A 420 -5.31 0.45 5.98
CA LEU A 420 -4.97 1.04 7.26
C LEU A 420 -3.53 0.65 7.62
N ILE A 421 -2.77 1.65 8.07
CA ILE A 421 -1.37 1.49 8.47
C ILE A 421 -1.20 1.85 9.95
N PRO A 422 -0.21 1.28 10.63
CA PRO A 422 0.17 1.74 11.96
C PRO A 422 0.80 3.13 11.89
N LYS A 423 0.24 4.13 12.59
CA LYS A 423 0.69 5.53 12.47
C LYS A 423 1.53 6.05 13.64
N PHE A 424 1.34 5.53 14.85
CA PHE A 424 1.88 6.19 16.06
C PHE A 424 3.04 5.47 16.75
N LEU A 425 3.34 4.22 16.40
CA LEU A 425 4.46 3.46 16.95
C LEU A 425 4.87 2.42 15.92
N LYS A 426 6.12 1.93 16.00
CA LYS A 426 6.50 0.73 15.24
C LYS A 426 5.62 -0.41 15.75
N CYS A 427 4.69 -0.88 14.92
CA CYS A 427 3.80 -1.99 15.26
C CYS A 427 4.59 -3.31 15.18
N GLN A 428 5.51 -3.51 16.12
CA GLN A 428 6.49 -4.57 16.06
C GLN A 428 6.68 -5.26 17.41
N LYS A 429 6.83 -6.57 17.39
CA LYS A 429 7.32 -7.35 18.52
C LYS A 429 8.80 -7.63 18.29
N ILE A 430 9.65 -7.24 19.24
CA ILE A 430 11.09 -7.56 19.24
C ILE A 430 11.34 -8.68 20.26
N TYR A 431 12.05 -9.72 19.83
CA TYR A 431 12.53 -10.80 20.68
C TYR A 431 14.02 -10.58 20.96
N SER A 432 14.31 -9.99 22.12
CA SER A 432 15.67 -9.69 22.57
C SER A 432 15.82 -10.01 24.06
N PRO A 433 16.95 -10.59 24.51
CA PRO A 433 18.15 -10.93 23.71
C PRO A 433 18.03 -12.24 22.92
N ALA A 434 17.07 -13.09 23.26
CA ALA A 434 16.86 -14.39 22.63
C ALA A 434 15.77 -14.32 21.54
N PRO A 435 16.05 -14.73 20.30
CA PRO A 435 15.05 -14.77 19.24
C PRO A 435 14.01 -15.88 19.51
N LEU A 436 12.79 -15.69 18.99
CA LEU A 436 11.75 -16.72 19.05
C LEU A 436 12.11 -17.88 18.12
N SER A 437 12.20 -19.09 18.67
CA SER A 437 12.62 -20.29 17.92
C SER A 437 11.74 -20.54 16.70
N THR A 438 10.41 -20.48 16.85
CA THR A 438 9.45 -20.60 15.75
C THR A 438 8.11 -20.01 16.15
N LEU A 439 7.34 -19.55 15.16
CA LEU A 439 5.96 -19.11 15.34
C LEU A 439 5.03 -20.28 15.02
N GLN A 440 4.10 -20.61 15.92
CA GLN A 440 3.19 -21.75 15.73
C GLN A 440 1.81 -21.31 15.23
N ARG A 441 1.32 -20.18 15.74
CA ARG A 441 -0.01 -19.65 15.46
C ARG A 441 -0.03 -18.14 15.61
N LEU A 442 -0.88 -17.47 14.83
CA LEU A 442 -1.28 -16.09 15.04
C LEU A 442 -2.80 -16.03 15.10
N THR A 443 -3.34 -15.46 16.16
CA THR A 443 -4.78 -15.17 16.29
C THR A 443 -4.96 -13.68 16.00
N ILE A 444 -5.78 -13.33 15.02
CA ILE A 444 -5.92 -11.94 14.56
C ILE A 444 -7.34 -11.48 14.82
N ASP A 445 -7.49 -10.47 15.67
CA ASP A 445 -8.76 -9.83 15.97
C ASP A 445 -8.71 -8.34 15.63
N PHE A 446 -9.65 -7.87 14.82
CA PHE A 446 -9.87 -6.45 14.58
C PHE A 446 -10.95 -5.92 15.51
N LEU A 447 -10.60 -4.92 16.31
CA LEU A 447 -11.48 -4.32 17.31
C LEU A 447 -11.71 -2.84 17.01
N GLN A 448 -12.90 -2.39 17.39
CA GLN A 448 -13.27 -0.99 17.49
C GLN A 448 -12.47 -0.31 18.62
N PRO A 449 -12.40 1.03 18.65
CA PRO A 449 -11.79 1.77 19.77
C PRO A 449 -12.35 1.41 21.15
N SER A 450 -13.60 0.93 21.22
CA SER A 450 -14.26 0.45 22.44
C SER A 450 -13.84 -0.94 22.90
N GLY A 451 -12.99 -1.65 22.13
CA GLY A 451 -12.56 -3.02 22.41
C GLY A 451 -13.48 -4.12 21.90
N SER A 452 -14.67 -3.79 21.39
CA SER A 452 -15.56 -4.77 20.74
C SER A 452 -15.07 -5.11 19.32
N GLN A 453 -15.34 -6.32 18.84
CA GLN A 453 -14.98 -6.72 17.47
C GLN A 453 -15.62 -5.80 16.41
N LEU A 454 -14.94 -5.60 15.28
CA LEU A 454 -15.44 -4.77 14.18
C LEU A 454 -16.80 -5.24 13.64
N SER A 455 -16.97 -6.54 13.45
CA SER A 455 -18.27 -7.15 13.14
C SER A 455 -18.34 -8.56 13.68
N LEU A 456 -19.50 -8.92 14.25
CA LEU A 456 -19.85 -10.28 14.67
C LEU A 456 -20.56 -11.07 13.57
N THR A 457 -20.85 -10.42 12.44
CA THR A 457 -21.56 -11.03 11.33
C THR A 457 -20.70 -12.15 10.73
N ALA A 458 -21.27 -13.35 10.61
CA ALA A 458 -20.63 -14.44 9.89
C ALA A 458 -20.44 -14.02 8.43
N ASP A 459 -19.28 -14.29 7.84
CA ASP A 459 -18.94 -13.94 6.45
C ASP A 459 -19.22 -15.08 5.46
N THR A 460 -19.59 -16.26 5.97
CA THR A 460 -20.10 -17.41 5.21
C THR A 460 -21.59 -17.59 5.41
N VAL A 461 -22.25 -18.14 4.40
CA VAL A 461 -23.67 -18.48 4.49
C VAL A 461 -23.92 -19.91 3.99
N ASP A 462 -24.76 -20.64 4.70
CA ASP A 462 -25.18 -22.00 4.32
C ASP A 462 -26.20 -21.97 3.18
N ILE A 463 -25.99 -22.85 2.20
CA ILE A 463 -26.88 -22.96 1.03
C ILE A 463 -28.01 -23.95 1.33
N SER A 464 -29.25 -23.51 1.18
CA SER A 464 -30.42 -24.36 1.26
C SER A 464 -30.57 -25.22 0.01
N ASN A 465 -30.77 -24.55 -1.13
CA ASN A 465 -30.94 -25.13 -2.46
C ASN A 465 -30.57 -24.10 -3.54
N VAL A 466 -30.49 -24.56 -4.79
CA VAL A 466 -30.32 -23.71 -5.97
C VAL A 466 -31.45 -23.99 -6.94
N ARG A 467 -31.96 -22.97 -7.64
CA ARG A 467 -33.07 -23.08 -8.60
C ARG A 467 -32.77 -22.35 -9.90
N ASP A 468 -33.50 -22.67 -10.95
CA ASP A 468 -33.42 -21.97 -12.22
C ASP A 468 -34.06 -20.57 -12.13
N GLY A 469 -33.50 -19.60 -12.84
CA GLY A 469 -34.06 -18.25 -12.96
C GLY A 469 -35.34 -18.19 -13.80
N SER A 470 -35.62 -19.22 -14.62
CA SER A 470 -36.76 -19.26 -15.55
C SER A 470 -38.13 -19.39 -14.89
N THR A 471 -38.20 -19.82 -13.63
CA THR A 471 -39.47 -20.06 -12.93
C THR A 471 -40.03 -18.82 -12.21
N PHE A 472 -39.36 -17.67 -12.25
CA PHE A 472 -39.76 -16.47 -11.50
C PHE A 472 -40.66 -15.51 -12.30
N ALA A 473 -41.91 -15.31 -11.88
CA ALA A 473 -42.96 -14.71 -12.71
C ALA A 473 -42.83 -13.20 -13.09
N ARG A 474 -41.80 -12.42 -12.67
CA ARG A 474 -41.85 -10.95 -12.86
C ARG A 474 -40.54 -10.15 -12.76
N VAL A 475 -39.45 -10.57 -13.41
CA VAL A 475 -38.14 -9.92 -13.22
C VAL A 475 -37.29 -9.94 -14.51
N PRO A 476 -36.40 -8.96 -14.79
CA PRO A 476 -35.50 -9.02 -15.96
C PRO A 476 -34.61 -10.28 -16.04
N TYR A 477 -34.48 -11.04 -14.95
CA TYR A 477 -33.66 -12.25 -14.86
C TYR A 477 -34.44 -13.55 -15.09
N ASN A 478 -35.75 -13.47 -15.38
CA ASN A 478 -36.49 -14.60 -15.95
C ASN A 478 -36.29 -14.62 -17.47
N ARG A 479 -35.09 -15.00 -17.89
CA ARG A 479 -34.76 -15.22 -19.28
C ARG A 479 -34.06 -16.58 -19.44
N GLY A 480 -34.26 -17.19 -20.60
CA GLY A 480 -33.87 -18.56 -20.90
C GLY A 480 -35.01 -19.57 -20.68
N THR A 481 -34.68 -20.85 -20.78
CA THR A 481 -35.61 -21.98 -20.57
C THR A 481 -35.14 -22.81 -19.38
N SER A 482 -35.98 -23.66 -18.79
CA SER A 482 -35.52 -24.56 -17.71
C SER A 482 -34.39 -25.52 -18.13
N GLN A 483 -34.17 -25.72 -19.43
CA GLN A 483 -32.99 -26.44 -19.96
C GLN A 483 -31.73 -25.58 -20.02
N ALA A 484 -31.89 -24.28 -20.29
CA ALA A 484 -30.80 -23.32 -20.47
C ALA A 484 -31.15 -21.99 -19.75
N PRO A 485 -31.18 -21.96 -18.41
CA PRO A 485 -31.53 -20.75 -17.69
C PRO A 485 -30.36 -19.75 -17.80
N GLU A 486 -30.65 -18.46 -17.97
CA GLU A 486 -29.60 -17.42 -18.00
C GLU A 486 -29.03 -17.14 -16.61
N PHE A 487 -29.84 -17.37 -15.57
CA PHE A 487 -29.49 -17.10 -14.18
C PHE A 487 -29.88 -18.28 -13.29
N PHE A 488 -29.14 -18.46 -12.20
CA PHE A 488 -29.49 -19.37 -11.13
C PHE A 488 -29.67 -18.59 -9.83
N VAL A 489 -30.60 -19.05 -9.00
CA VAL A 489 -30.87 -18.47 -7.67
C VAL A 489 -30.36 -19.41 -6.61
N ILE A 490 -29.39 -18.96 -5.84
CA ILE A 490 -28.91 -19.64 -4.64
C ILE A 490 -29.77 -19.16 -3.47
N ASN A 491 -30.51 -20.08 -2.87
CA ASN A 491 -31.29 -19.82 -1.66
C ASN A 491 -30.44 -20.19 -0.44
N THR A 492 -30.37 -19.28 0.52
CA THR A 492 -29.62 -19.49 1.77
C THR A 492 -30.54 -19.98 2.89
N ASN A 493 -29.98 -20.71 3.86
CA ASN A 493 -30.74 -21.16 5.04
C ASN A 493 -31.11 -19.99 5.96
N THR A 494 -30.26 -18.98 6.03
CA THR A 494 -30.42 -17.78 6.86
C THR A 494 -30.42 -16.53 6.01
N TYR A 495 -31.04 -15.47 6.52
CA TYR A 495 -30.89 -14.14 5.94
C TYR A 495 -29.49 -13.59 6.20
N PHE A 496 -28.98 -12.82 5.25
CA PHE A 496 -27.73 -12.06 5.33
C PHE A 496 -27.99 -10.58 5.04
N SER A 497 -27.11 -9.69 5.51
CA SER A 497 -27.22 -8.25 5.24
C SER A 497 -26.81 -7.94 3.80
N ARG A 498 -27.47 -6.96 3.16
CA ARG A 498 -27.05 -6.40 1.86
C ARG A 498 -25.59 -5.92 1.83
N PHE A 499 -25.01 -5.57 2.98
CA PHE A 499 -23.61 -5.15 3.07
C PHE A 499 -22.62 -6.30 3.09
N GLN A 500 -23.06 -7.50 3.50
CA GLN A 500 -22.21 -8.70 3.52
C GLN A 500 -21.99 -9.26 2.11
N MET A 501 -22.99 -9.12 1.23
CA MET A 501 -22.99 -9.60 -0.14
C MET A 501 -23.73 -8.60 -1.03
N ALA A 502 -22.98 -7.92 -1.90
CA ALA A 502 -23.52 -6.91 -2.81
C ALA A 502 -23.41 -7.35 -4.27
N VAL A 503 -24.17 -6.69 -5.14
CA VAL A 503 -24.08 -6.90 -6.60
C VAL A 503 -22.67 -6.57 -7.08
N GLY A 504 -22.11 -7.46 -7.91
CA GLY A 504 -20.75 -7.39 -8.42
C GLY A 504 -19.69 -8.01 -7.51
N ASP A 505 -20.03 -8.39 -6.27
CA ASP A 505 -19.11 -9.14 -5.42
C ASP A 505 -18.88 -10.55 -5.98
N ARG A 506 -17.68 -11.09 -5.74
CA ARG A 506 -17.32 -12.47 -6.13
C ARG A 506 -17.52 -13.40 -4.94
N ILE A 507 -18.36 -14.41 -5.12
CA ILE A 507 -18.59 -15.48 -4.15
C ILE A 507 -17.93 -16.78 -4.58
N ARG A 508 -17.55 -17.61 -3.63
CA ARG A 508 -17.10 -18.98 -3.89
C ARG A 508 -17.99 -19.96 -3.14
N VAL A 509 -18.45 -20.99 -3.84
CA VAL A 509 -19.27 -22.07 -3.28
C VAL A 509 -18.37 -23.29 -3.03
N ALA A 510 -18.61 -23.99 -1.93
CA ALA A 510 -17.92 -25.23 -1.62
C ALA A 510 -18.90 -26.33 -1.15
N ASN A 511 -18.55 -27.56 -1.52
CA ASN A 511 -19.29 -28.78 -1.22
C ASN A 511 -20.76 -28.78 -1.68
N PHE A 512 -21.08 -28.04 -2.75
CA PHE A 512 -22.37 -28.14 -3.42
C PHE A 512 -22.39 -29.37 -4.33
N GLY A 513 -22.52 -30.55 -3.75
CA GLY A 513 -22.56 -31.81 -4.47
C GLY A 513 -23.79 -32.61 -4.11
N TYR A 514 -24.18 -33.52 -4.98
CA TYR A 514 -25.22 -34.52 -4.73
C TYR A 514 -24.58 -35.87 -4.40
N SER A 515 -25.26 -36.72 -3.63
CA SER A 515 -24.75 -38.05 -3.27
C SER A 515 -24.41 -38.90 -4.50
N LYS A 516 -23.32 -39.68 -4.40
CA LYS A 516 -22.64 -40.38 -5.53
C LYS A 516 -23.49 -41.38 -6.32
N ASP A 517 -24.68 -41.76 -5.83
CA ASP A 517 -25.57 -42.70 -6.53
C ASP A 517 -26.34 -42.07 -7.70
N ALA A 518 -26.08 -40.79 -8.02
CA ALA A 518 -26.60 -40.09 -9.19
C ALA A 518 -25.96 -40.54 -10.54
N SER A 519 -25.73 -41.84 -10.72
CA SER A 519 -25.18 -42.45 -11.95
C SER A 519 -26.04 -42.21 -13.21
N GLY A 520 -27.22 -41.60 -13.07
CA GLY A 520 -28.12 -41.24 -14.17
C GLY A 520 -28.35 -39.74 -14.42
N ASN A 521 -27.64 -38.82 -13.74
CA ASN A 521 -27.87 -37.38 -13.97
C ASN A 521 -26.57 -36.58 -14.17
N GLY A 522 -25.96 -36.75 -15.34
CA GLY A 522 -24.75 -36.01 -15.75
C GLY A 522 -24.92 -34.48 -15.65
N ALA A 523 -26.14 -33.95 -15.84
CA ALA A 523 -26.42 -32.53 -15.70
C ALA A 523 -26.16 -32.01 -14.28
N LEU A 524 -26.58 -32.76 -13.24
CA LEU A 524 -26.36 -32.37 -11.84
C LEU A 524 -24.88 -32.44 -11.45
N GLN A 525 -24.14 -33.44 -11.94
CA GLN A 525 -22.70 -33.55 -11.68
C GLN A 525 -21.91 -32.43 -12.35
N GLU A 526 -22.25 -32.13 -13.60
CA GLU A 526 -21.65 -31.03 -14.36
C GLU A 526 -21.97 -29.68 -13.72
N PHE A 527 -23.23 -29.45 -13.35
CA PHE A 527 -23.67 -28.25 -12.63
C PHE A 527 -22.96 -28.10 -11.28
N SER A 528 -22.88 -29.17 -10.49
CA SER A 528 -22.12 -29.18 -9.23
C SER A 528 -20.64 -28.83 -9.47
N THR A 529 -20.02 -29.36 -10.52
CA THR A 529 -18.62 -29.06 -10.86
C THR A 529 -18.45 -27.58 -11.20
N TRP A 530 -19.34 -27.04 -12.03
CA TRP A 530 -19.36 -25.62 -12.39
C TRP A 530 -19.59 -24.71 -11.16
N LEU A 531 -20.56 -25.05 -10.31
CA LEU A 531 -20.90 -24.23 -9.16
C LEU A 531 -19.76 -24.20 -8.12
N ASN A 532 -19.04 -25.31 -7.92
CA ASN A 532 -17.90 -25.40 -6.99
C ASN A 532 -16.55 -24.94 -7.59
N ARG A 533 -16.53 -24.33 -8.78
CA ARG A 533 -15.27 -23.87 -9.40
C ARG A 533 -14.49 -22.92 -8.50
N ALA A 534 -13.15 -23.02 -8.55
CA ALA A 534 -12.26 -22.19 -7.73
C ALA A 534 -12.39 -20.69 -8.04
N ASP A 535 -12.69 -20.35 -9.30
CA ASP A 535 -12.88 -18.97 -9.76
C ASP A 535 -14.08 -18.28 -9.10
N GLY A 536 -15.02 -19.05 -8.55
CA GLY A 536 -16.25 -18.52 -7.97
C GLY A 536 -17.23 -17.96 -9.00
N HIS A 537 -18.16 -17.12 -8.52
CA HIS A 537 -19.24 -16.53 -9.31
C HIS A 537 -19.43 -15.07 -8.92
N VAL A 538 -19.84 -14.23 -9.87
CA VAL A 538 -20.16 -12.83 -9.61
C VAL A 538 -21.64 -12.73 -9.29
N ILE A 539 -21.97 -12.00 -8.23
CA ILE A 539 -23.36 -11.73 -7.85
C ILE A 539 -23.97 -10.77 -8.88
N ALA A 540 -25.00 -11.23 -9.58
CA ALA A 540 -25.79 -10.39 -10.49
C ALA A 540 -26.84 -9.57 -9.72
N ALA A 541 -27.36 -10.15 -8.64
CA ALA A 541 -28.49 -9.60 -7.91
C ALA A 541 -28.65 -10.27 -6.53
N ILE A 542 -29.26 -9.58 -5.57
CA ILE A 542 -29.66 -10.14 -4.27
C ILE A 542 -31.14 -9.86 -4.02
N GLY A 543 -31.81 -10.75 -3.29
CA GLY A 543 -33.24 -10.62 -3.06
C GLY A 543 -33.74 -11.37 -1.85
N CYS A 544 -35.05 -11.28 -1.63
CA CYS A 544 -35.75 -12.07 -0.63
C CYS A 544 -36.71 -13.08 -1.28
N TYR A 545 -36.74 -14.29 -0.73
CA TYR A 545 -37.68 -15.36 -1.08
C TYR A 545 -38.53 -15.69 0.15
N ALA A 546 -39.84 -15.47 0.03
CA ALA A 546 -40.84 -15.91 0.99
C ALA A 546 -41.51 -17.19 0.46
N SER A 547 -41.53 -18.23 1.28
CA SER A 547 -41.82 -19.63 0.92
C SER A 547 -43.19 -19.95 0.30
N THR A 548 -44.07 -18.98 0.11
CA THR A 548 -45.45 -19.20 -0.38
C THR A 548 -45.76 -18.57 -1.72
N ASP A 549 -44.90 -17.72 -2.27
CA ASP A 549 -45.09 -17.14 -3.60
C ASP A 549 -43.82 -17.31 -4.42
N ILE A 550 -43.97 -17.92 -5.60
CA ILE A 550 -42.88 -18.21 -6.55
C ILE A 550 -42.38 -16.92 -7.21
N SER A 551 -42.99 -15.77 -6.91
CA SER A 551 -42.50 -14.46 -7.33
C SER A 551 -41.56 -13.87 -6.28
N MET A 552 -40.28 -13.74 -6.62
CA MET A 552 -39.53 -12.57 -6.13
C MET A 552 -40.29 -11.34 -6.62
N ASN A 553 -41.16 -10.77 -5.79
CA ASN A 553 -41.90 -9.55 -6.15
C ASN A 553 -40.94 -8.36 -6.36
N SER A 554 -39.71 -8.47 -5.85
CA SER A 554 -38.59 -7.58 -6.17
C SER A 554 -37.25 -8.29 -5.96
N ILE A 555 -36.29 -8.13 -6.87
CA ILE A 555 -34.86 -8.38 -6.58
C ILE A 555 -34.34 -7.19 -5.81
N LEU A 556 -34.72 -7.17 -4.54
CA LEU A 556 -34.24 -6.22 -3.59
C LEU A 556 -34.16 -6.95 -2.23
N PRO A 557 -33.26 -6.53 -1.35
CA PRO A 557 -33.37 -6.85 0.06
C PRO A 557 -34.78 -6.52 0.57
N ASN A 558 -35.19 -7.15 1.65
CA ASN A 558 -36.43 -6.81 2.32
C ASN A 558 -36.41 -5.35 2.82
N THR A 559 -37.53 -4.89 3.37
CA THR A 559 -37.69 -3.50 3.86
C THR A 559 -36.73 -3.13 5.01
N VAL A 560 -35.92 -4.05 5.50
CA VAL A 560 -34.93 -3.79 6.56
C VAL A 560 -33.50 -4.17 6.14
N GLY A 561 -33.25 -4.33 4.84
CA GLY A 561 -31.90 -4.48 4.27
C GLY A 561 -31.32 -5.89 4.32
N TYR A 562 -32.15 -6.91 4.54
CA TYR A 562 -31.71 -8.31 4.56
C TYR A 562 -32.20 -9.08 3.33
N ALA A 563 -31.37 -10.00 2.85
CA ALA A 563 -31.63 -10.88 1.71
C ALA A 563 -31.40 -12.35 2.11
N ASN A 564 -32.02 -13.29 1.41
CA ASN A 564 -31.78 -14.74 1.55
C ASN A 564 -31.61 -15.45 0.19
N CYS A 565 -31.50 -14.67 -0.88
CA CYS A 565 -31.33 -15.15 -2.24
C CYS A 565 -30.20 -14.39 -2.92
N ILE A 566 -29.39 -15.13 -3.65
CA ILE A 566 -28.30 -14.60 -4.47
C ILE A 566 -28.51 -15.09 -5.89
N LEU A 567 -28.50 -14.17 -6.84
CA LEU A 567 -28.54 -14.49 -8.26
C LEU A 567 -27.13 -14.52 -8.83
N ILE A 568 -26.82 -15.61 -9.52
CA ILE A 568 -25.58 -15.76 -10.28
C ILE A 568 -25.93 -16.00 -11.75
N GLN A 569 -25.07 -15.52 -12.64
CA GLN A 569 -25.21 -15.73 -14.07
C GLN A 569 -24.74 -17.14 -14.47
N ASN A 570 -25.44 -17.78 -15.40
CA ASN A 570 -24.98 -18.99 -16.05
C ASN A 570 -23.73 -18.71 -16.92
N GLN A 571 -22.95 -19.74 -17.21
CA GLN A 571 -21.93 -19.65 -18.26
C GLN A 571 -22.60 -19.65 -19.64
N TYR A 572 -21.91 -19.06 -20.62
CA TYR A 572 -22.33 -19.08 -22.02
C TYR A 572 -21.51 -20.12 -22.78
N THR A 573 -22.11 -20.66 -23.83
CA THR A 573 -21.55 -21.78 -24.60
C THR A 573 -20.14 -21.52 -25.13
N ASP A 574 -19.89 -20.35 -25.71
CA ASP A 574 -18.55 -19.97 -26.15
C ASP A 574 -18.45 -18.45 -26.34
N PRO A 575 -17.66 -17.75 -25.49
CA PRO A 575 -17.46 -16.31 -25.64
C PRO A 575 -16.57 -15.93 -26.84
N THR A 576 -15.77 -16.86 -27.39
CA THR A 576 -14.83 -16.57 -28.49
C THR A 576 -15.52 -16.46 -29.85
N THR A 577 -16.66 -17.12 -30.00
CA THR A 577 -17.52 -17.06 -31.20
C THR A 577 -18.58 -15.95 -31.12
N GLY A 578 -18.66 -15.23 -30.00
CA GLY A 578 -19.70 -14.23 -29.74
C GLY A 578 -21.08 -14.84 -29.46
N SER A 579 -21.14 -16.13 -29.13
CA SER A 579 -22.39 -16.81 -28.79
C SER A 579 -22.99 -16.21 -27.51
N THR A 580 -24.25 -15.82 -27.59
CA THR A 580 -25.05 -15.34 -26.45
C THR A 580 -25.96 -16.43 -25.88
N ALA A 581 -25.82 -17.69 -26.34
CA ALA A 581 -26.62 -18.80 -25.85
C ALA A 581 -26.13 -19.29 -24.48
N PRO A 582 -27.01 -19.38 -23.47
CA PRO A 582 -26.68 -19.96 -22.16
C PRO A 582 -26.28 -21.43 -22.29
N TYR A 583 -25.38 -21.86 -21.42
CA TYR A 583 -24.91 -23.23 -21.39
C TYR A 583 -25.98 -24.21 -20.89
N GLN A 584 -26.10 -25.34 -21.58
CA GLN A 584 -27.04 -26.41 -21.27
C GLN A 584 -26.33 -27.54 -20.51
N PHE A 585 -26.55 -27.61 -19.20
CA PHE A 585 -26.03 -28.69 -18.37
C PHE A 585 -26.69 -30.03 -18.73
N GLY A 586 -25.90 -31.05 -19.04
CA GLY A 586 -26.37 -32.34 -19.54
C GLY A 586 -26.77 -32.36 -21.01
N GLY A 587 -26.41 -31.33 -21.78
CA GLY A 587 -26.68 -31.22 -23.22
C GLY A 587 -28.14 -30.89 -23.56
N SER A 588 -28.52 -31.05 -24.83
CA SER A 588 -29.83 -30.65 -25.36
C SER A 588 -31.02 -31.45 -24.80
N SER A 589 -30.77 -32.61 -24.21
CA SER A 589 -31.76 -33.40 -23.48
C SER A 589 -31.82 -33.10 -21.98
N GLY A 590 -30.86 -32.33 -21.45
CA GLY A 590 -30.77 -31.98 -20.03
C GLY A 590 -31.78 -30.92 -19.63
N ASN A 591 -32.57 -31.18 -18.59
CA ASN A 591 -33.41 -30.18 -17.93
C ASN A 591 -32.88 -29.93 -16.52
N ILE A 592 -31.88 -29.04 -16.44
CA ILE A 592 -31.25 -28.69 -15.17
C ILE A 592 -32.22 -28.03 -14.20
N GLY A 593 -33.15 -27.19 -14.69
CA GLY A 593 -34.14 -26.51 -13.85
C GLY A 593 -35.03 -27.49 -13.10
N THR A 594 -35.59 -28.49 -13.80
CA THR A 594 -36.37 -29.55 -13.14
C THR A 594 -35.51 -30.42 -12.22
N SER A 595 -34.28 -30.75 -12.63
CA SER A 595 -33.36 -31.57 -11.82
C SER A 595 -32.94 -30.90 -10.50
N LEU A 596 -32.86 -29.57 -10.47
CA LEU A 596 -32.54 -28.78 -9.27
C LEU A 596 -33.72 -28.71 -8.28
N VAL A 597 -34.95 -28.59 -8.79
CA VAL A 597 -36.17 -28.45 -7.97
C VAL A 597 -36.68 -29.80 -7.47
N THR A 598 -36.61 -30.83 -8.31
CA THR A 598 -37.07 -32.19 -8.00
C THR A 598 -35.94 -33.17 -8.32
N PRO A 599 -34.86 -33.18 -7.51
CA PRO A 599 -33.83 -34.18 -7.67
C PRO A 599 -34.44 -35.59 -7.49
N PRO A 600 -33.88 -36.62 -8.15
CA PRO A 600 -34.34 -38.00 -7.95
C PRO A 600 -34.35 -38.34 -6.46
N SER A 601 -35.36 -39.07 -5.98
CA SER A 601 -35.56 -39.35 -4.55
C SER A 601 -34.41 -40.09 -3.87
N SER A 602 -33.53 -40.75 -4.64
CA SER A 602 -32.30 -41.41 -4.16
C SER A 602 -31.11 -40.46 -3.97
N VAL A 603 -31.24 -39.19 -4.34
CA VAL A 603 -30.14 -38.23 -4.41
C VAL A 603 -30.34 -37.13 -3.37
N THR A 604 -29.42 -37.05 -2.41
CA THR A 604 -29.42 -36.01 -1.38
C THR A 604 -28.30 -35.02 -1.62
N LEU A 605 -28.55 -33.75 -1.32
CA LEU A 605 -27.55 -32.70 -1.45
C LEU A 605 -26.61 -32.76 -0.23
N ASN A 606 -25.29 -32.72 -0.47
CA ASN A 606 -24.24 -32.85 0.54
C ASN A 606 -24.29 -31.71 1.57
N THR A 607 -23.99 -32.04 2.82
CA THR A 607 -23.89 -31.09 3.94
C THR A 607 -22.55 -31.28 4.67
N PRO A 608 -21.85 -30.21 5.11
CA PRO A 608 -22.21 -28.79 4.97
C PRO A 608 -21.96 -28.29 3.55
N ARG A 609 -22.72 -27.29 3.09
CA ARG A 609 -22.54 -26.62 1.80
C ARG A 609 -22.66 -25.13 2.01
N ARG A 610 -21.64 -24.40 1.58
CA ARG A 610 -21.49 -22.99 1.97
C ARG A 610 -21.02 -22.15 0.81
N LEU A 611 -21.27 -20.87 0.95
CA LEU A 611 -20.61 -19.86 0.16
C LEU A 611 -19.93 -18.82 1.05
N ILE A 612 -18.85 -18.26 0.52
CA ILE A 612 -18.09 -17.15 1.10
C ILE A 612 -18.01 -16.01 0.09
N ASN A 613 -18.07 -14.76 0.54
CA ASN A 613 -17.80 -13.60 -0.30
C ASN A 613 -16.29 -13.29 -0.30
N LEU A 614 -15.62 -13.49 -1.43
CA LEU A 614 -14.19 -13.25 -1.60
C LEU A 614 -13.87 -11.75 -1.76
N SER A 615 -14.80 -10.96 -2.28
CA SER A 615 -14.63 -9.51 -2.45
C SER A 615 -14.67 -8.74 -1.12
N ARG A 616 -15.00 -9.40 -0.01
CA ARG A 616 -15.12 -8.77 1.30
C ARG A 616 -14.18 -9.39 2.35
N GLN A 617 -13.02 -9.90 1.93
CA GLN A 617 -12.05 -10.53 2.82
C GLN A 617 -10.97 -9.53 3.24
N THR A 618 -10.41 -9.72 4.43
CA THR A 618 -9.34 -8.87 4.97
C THR A 618 -7.98 -9.43 4.61
N GLN A 619 -7.01 -8.54 4.43
CA GLN A 619 -5.63 -8.92 4.13
C GLN A 619 -4.68 -8.20 5.07
N LEU A 620 -3.66 -8.90 5.57
CA LEU A 620 -2.61 -8.33 6.40
C LEU A 620 -1.26 -8.60 5.77
N VAL A 621 -0.36 -7.65 5.92
CA VAL A 621 1.04 -7.78 5.50
C VAL A 621 1.91 -7.59 6.71
N PHE A 622 2.67 -8.65 7.04
CA PHE A 622 3.67 -8.65 8.08
C PHE A 622 5.07 -8.70 7.47
N ARG A 623 6.03 -8.14 8.18
CA ARG A 623 7.46 -8.37 7.97
C ARG A 623 7.98 -9.22 9.12
N VAL A 624 8.46 -10.41 8.80
CA VAL A 624 9.07 -11.35 9.75
C VAL A 624 10.58 -11.32 9.55
N VAL A 625 11.29 -10.83 10.55
CA VAL A 625 12.75 -10.72 10.54
C VAL A 625 13.34 -11.90 11.29
N THR A 626 14.15 -12.70 10.60
CA THR A 626 14.85 -13.86 11.15
C THR A 626 16.33 -13.57 11.31
N ARG A 627 16.94 -14.19 12.30
CA ARG A 627 18.38 -14.10 12.55
C ARG A 627 19.05 -15.38 12.10
N GLU A 628 19.95 -15.27 11.13
CA GLU A 628 20.77 -16.37 10.62
C GLU A 628 22.25 -16.09 10.89
N MET A 629 23.04 -17.16 11.03
CA MET A 629 24.49 -17.03 11.19
C MET A 629 25.06 -16.49 9.88
N ASP A 630 25.90 -15.46 9.95
CA ASP A 630 26.55 -14.92 8.77
C ASP A 630 27.73 -15.84 8.38
N PRO A 631 27.65 -16.59 7.26
CA PRO A 631 28.73 -17.47 6.85
C PRO A 631 29.96 -16.70 6.35
N GLY A 632 29.82 -15.42 5.99
CA GLY A 632 30.91 -14.58 5.48
C GLY A 632 31.72 -13.90 6.58
N ALA A 633 31.13 -13.68 7.76
CA ALA A 633 31.78 -12.99 8.88
C ALA A 633 32.96 -13.77 9.50
N GLY A 634 33.08 -15.07 9.20
CA GLY A 634 34.21 -15.90 9.63
C GLY A 634 35.44 -15.82 8.72
N LEU A 635 35.33 -15.21 7.53
CA LEU A 635 36.43 -15.09 6.57
C LEU A 635 37.12 -13.73 6.75
N ARG A 636 38.39 -13.75 7.17
CA ARG A 636 39.19 -12.53 7.20
C ARG A 636 39.40 -12.00 5.77
N PRO A 637 39.41 -10.66 5.56
CA PRO A 637 39.82 -10.06 4.29
C PRO A 637 41.19 -10.55 3.81
N ASP A 638 42.08 -10.91 4.74
CA ASP A 638 43.43 -11.42 4.47
C ASP A 638 43.44 -12.86 3.88
N ASN A 639 42.29 -13.53 3.85
CA ASN A 639 42.10 -14.88 3.29
C ASN A 639 41.34 -14.89 1.95
N MET A 640 41.07 -13.72 1.36
CA MET A 640 40.66 -13.55 -0.04
C MET A 640 41.82 -13.00 -0.86
#